data_AF-A0A8D0S3A5-F1
#
_entry.id   AF-A0A8D0S3A5-F1
#
_cell.length_a   1.000
_cell.length_b   1.000
_cell.length_c   1.000
_cell.angle_alpha   90.00
_cell.angle_beta   90.00
_cell.angle_gamma   90.00
#
_symmetry.space_group_name_H-M   'P 1'
#
loop_
_entity.id
_entity.type
_entity.pdbx_description
1 polymer ?
#
loop_
_entity_poly.entity_id
_entity_poly.type
_entity_poly.pdbx_seq_one_letter_code
_entity_poly.pdbx_strand_id
1 'polypeptide(L)'
;MLDFLAENNLCGQAILRIVSCGNAIIAELLRLSEFIPAVFRLKDRADQQKYGDIIFDFSYFKGPELWESKLEAKPELQDLDEEFRENNIEIVTRFYLAFQSVHKYIVDLNRYLDDLNEGVYIQQTLETVLLNEDGKQLLCEALYLYGVMLLVIDQKIEGEIRERMLVSYYRYSAARSSADSNMDDICKLLRSTGYSSQPGAKRPPNYPESYFQRVPVNETFISMVIGRLRSDDIYNQVISIYMGITVNLADAWEPYKAAKTALNNTLDLSNVKEQASRYATVSERVRVQVQQFLKEGYLREEMVLDNIPRLLNCLRDCNVAIRWLMLHTADSAYDPNNKRLRQIKDQILTDSKYNPKILFQLLLDTAQFEFILKEMFKQMLSEKQAKWEHYKKEGSERMTELADVFSGVKPLTRVEKNENLQAWFREISKQILSLNYDDSTAAGRKTVQLIQALEEVQEFHQLESNLQVCQFLADTRKFLHQMIRTINIKEEVLITMQIVGDLSFAWQLIDSFTSIMQESIRVNPSMVTKLRATFLKLASALDLPLLRINQANSPDLLSVSQYYSGELVSYVRKVLQIIPESMFTSLLKIIKLQTHDIIEVPTRLDKDKLRDYAQLAPRYEVAKLTHAISIFTEGILMMKTTLVGIIKVDPKQLLEDGIRKELVKRVAFALHRGLIFNPRAKPSELMPKLKELGATMDGFHRSFEYIQDYVNIYGLKIWQEEVSRIINYNVEQECNNFLRTKIQDWQSMYQSTHIPIPKFTPVDESVTFIGRLCREILRITDPKMTCHIDQLNTWYDMKTHQEVTSSRLFSEIQTTLGTFGLNGLDRLLCFMIVKELQNFLSMFQKIILRDRTVQETLKTLMNAVSPLKSIVANSNKIYFSAIAKTQKIWTAYLEAIMKVGQMQILRQQIANELNYSCRFDSKHLAAALENLNKALLADIEAHYQDPSLPYPKEDNTLLYEITAYLEAAGIHNPLNKIYITTKRLPYFPVVNFLFLIAQLPKLQYNKNLGMVCRKAADPVDWPPLVLGLLTLLKQFHSRYTEQFLALIGQFIRSTVEQCTSQKMPEMPADVVGALLFLEDYVRYTKLPRRVAEAHVPNFIFDEFRTVL
;
A
#
# COMPACT_ATOMS: atom_id res chain seq x y z
N MET A 1 -51.98 2.71 2.70
CA MET A 1 -51.28 1.64 1.95
C MET A 1 -50.19 1.12 2.87
N LEU A 2 -50.09 -0.20 3.05
CA LEU A 2 -48.95 -0.80 3.76
C LEU A 2 -47.66 -0.36 3.05
N ASP A 3 -46.65 0.01 3.84
CA ASP A 3 -45.32 0.36 3.35
C ASP A 3 -44.75 -0.83 2.55
N PHE A 4 -44.39 -0.60 1.29
CA PHE A 4 -43.92 -1.67 0.40
C PHE A 4 -42.61 -2.29 0.90
N LEU A 5 -41.80 -1.51 1.63
CA LEU A 5 -40.52 -1.93 2.18
C LEU A 5 -40.63 -2.45 3.63
N ALA A 6 -41.84 -2.56 4.19
CA ALA A 6 -42.02 -3.11 5.52
C ALA A 6 -41.45 -4.55 5.62
N GLU A 7 -40.92 -4.91 6.79
CA GLU A 7 -40.27 -6.22 7.01
C GLU A 7 -41.21 -7.41 6.76
N ASN A 8 -42.52 -7.21 6.90
CA ASN A 8 -43.55 -8.22 6.66
C ASN A 8 -43.94 -8.36 5.18
N ASN A 9 -43.51 -7.45 4.30
CA ASN A 9 -43.75 -7.56 2.86
C ASN A 9 -42.60 -8.30 2.17
N LEU A 10 -42.74 -9.63 2.08
CA LEU A 10 -41.73 -10.50 1.46
C LEU A 10 -41.42 -10.14 0.00
N CYS A 11 -42.39 -9.63 -0.75
CA CYS A 11 -42.21 -9.20 -2.15
C CYS A 11 -41.26 -7.99 -2.23
N GLY A 12 -41.51 -6.96 -1.44
CA GLY A 12 -40.66 -5.77 -1.38
C GLY A 12 -39.27 -6.07 -0.84
N GLN A 13 -39.17 -6.91 0.19
CA GLN A 13 -37.90 -7.35 0.77
C GLN A 13 -37.05 -8.18 -0.20
N ALA A 14 -37.66 -9.03 -1.03
CA ALA A 14 -36.94 -9.84 -2.01
C ALA A 14 -36.25 -8.96 -3.08
N ILE A 15 -36.97 -8.03 -3.70
CA ILE A 15 -36.38 -7.13 -4.70
C ILE A 15 -35.38 -6.15 -4.07
N LEU A 16 -35.62 -5.67 -2.86
CA LEU A 16 -34.68 -4.83 -2.11
C LEU A 16 -33.35 -5.55 -1.85
N ARG A 17 -33.39 -6.84 -1.48
CA ARG A 17 -32.18 -7.67 -1.30
C ARG A 17 -31.41 -7.83 -2.61
N ILE A 18 -32.11 -8.08 -3.72
CA ILE A 18 -31.47 -8.19 -5.05
C ILE A 18 -30.74 -6.88 -5.37
N VAL A 19 -31.42 -5.73 -5.30
CA VAL A 19 -30.83 -4.40 -5.57
C VAL A 19 -29.65 -4.09 -4.62
N SER A 20 -29.77 -4.45 -3.35
CA SER A 20 -28.67 -4.35 -2.36
C SER A 20 -27.45 -5.17 -2.80
N CYS A 21 -27.64 -6.45 -3.14
CA CYS A 21 -26.56 -7.30 -3.66
C CYS A 21 -25.93 -6.72 -4.92
N GLY A 22 -26.72 -6.06 -5.78
CA GLY A 22 -26.20 -5.45 -7.00
C GLY A 22 -25.18 -4.33 -6.73
N ASN A 23 -25.46 -3.46 -5.75
CA ASN A 23 -24.50 -2.44 -5.34
C ASN A 23 -23.22 -3.05 -4.73
N ALA A 24 -23.34 -4.12 -3.95
CA ALA A 24 -22.20 -4.83 -3.38
C ALA A 24 -21.31 -5.49 -4.45
N ILE A 25 -21.92 -6.12 -5.47
CA ILE A 25 -21.20 -6.73 -6.59
C ILE A 25 -20.41 -5.68 -7.37
N ILE A 26 -21.02 -4.52 -7.68
CA ILE A 26 -20.31 -3.44 -8.41
C ILE A 26 -19.11 -2.95 -7.60
N ALA A 27 -19.26 -2.76 -6.29
CA ALA A 27 -18.15 -2.34 -5.42
C ALA A 27 -17.00 -3.37 -5.42
N GLU A 28 -17.30 -4.67 -5.34
CA GLU A 28 -16.28 -5.73 -5.38
C GLU A 28 -15.61 -5.84 -6.76
N LEU A 29 -16.35 -5.66 -7.86
CA LEU A 29 -15.78 -5.62 -9.21
C LEU A 29 -14.82 -4.44 -9.39
N LEU A 30 -15.21 -3.25 -8.93
CA LEU A 30 -14.36 -2.07 -8.98
C LEU A 30 -13.10 -2.27 -8.11
N ARG A 31 -13.26 -2.80 -6.89
CA ARG A 31 -12.14 -3.15 -6.01
C ARG A 31 -11.18 -4.13 -6.67
N LEU A 32 -11.67 -5.25 -7.20
CA LEU A 32 -10.86 -6.29 -7.82
C LEU A 32 -10.13 -5.79 -9.07
N SER A 33 -10.71 -4.84 -9.82
CA SER A 33 -10.07 -4.29 -11.01
C SER A 33 -8.69 -3.66 -10.75
N GLU A 34 -8.42 -3.23 -9.52
CA GLU A 34 -7.13 -2.67 -9.10
C GLU A 34 -6.08 -3.74 -8.78
N PHE A 35 -6.50 -4.98 -8.52
CA PHE A 35 -5.65 -6.09 -8.10
C PHE A 35 -5.40 -7.14 -9.20
N ILE A 36 -5.64 -6.79 -10.47
CA ILE A 36 -5.33 -7.66 -11.62
C ILE A 36 -3.82 -7.92 -11.67
N PRO A 37 -3.34 -9.19 -11.49
CA PRO A 37 -1.91 -9.47 -11.53
C PRO A 37 -1.33 -9.21 -12.92
N ALA A 38 -0.18 -8.54 -12.98
CA ALA A 38 0.43 -8.09 -14.23
C ALA A 38 0.72 -9.25 -15.22
N VAL A 39 1.06 -10.42 -14.69
CA VAL A 39 1.35 -11.64 -15.47
C VAL A 39 0.19 -12.08 -16.37
N PHE A 40 -1.07 -11.81 -15.99
CA PHE A 40 -2.23 -12.13 -16.85
C PHE A 40 -2.40 -11.17 -18.03
N ARG A 41 -1.79 -9.98 -17.96
CA ARG A 41 -1.81 -9.01 -19.06
C ARG A 41 -0.87 -9.42 -20.20
N LEU A 42 0.22 -10.13 -19.90
CA LEU A 42 1.25 -10.56 -20.86
C LEU A 42 1.72 -9.40 -21.78
N LYS A 43 1.88 -8.19 -21.24
CA LYS A 43 2.30 -7.00 -22.03
C LYS A 43 3.80 -7.00 -22.32
N ASP A 44 4.61 -7.50 -21.40
CA ASP A 44 6.06 -7.50 -21.52
C ASP A 44 6.58 -8.76 -22.23
N ARG A 45 7.58 -8.58 -23.10
CA ARG A 45 8.19 -9.68 -23.86
C ARG A 45 8.79 -10.76 -22.95
N ALA A 46 9.28 -10.38 -21.77
CA ALA A 46 9.82 -11.29 -20.77
C ALA A 46 8.71 -12.20 -20.18
N ASP A 47 7.55 -11.62 -19.84
CA ASP A 47 6.42 -12.38 -19.32
C ASP A 47 5.81 -13.29 -20.39
N GLN A 48 5.75 -12.84 -21.64
CA GLN A 48 5.32 -13.67 -22.77
C GLN A 48 6.24 -14.88 -22.96
N GLN A 49 7.56 -14.67 -22.91
CA GLN A 49 8.54 -15.76 -23.05
C GLN A 49 8.49 -16.74 -21.87
N LYS A 50 8.21 -16.24 -20.66
CA LYS A 50 8.22 -17.06 -19.45
C LYS A 50 6.90 -17.80 -19.24
N TYR A 51 5.77 -17.09 -19.27
CA TYR A 51 4.47 -17.62 -18.87
C TYR A 51 3.51 -17.91 -20.05
N GLY A 52 3.88 -17.54 -21.27
CA GLY A 52 3.02 -17.72 -22.45
C GLY A 52 2.64 -19.18 -22.74
N ASP A 53 3.48 -20.13 -22.33
CA ASP A 53 3.22 -21.56 -22.51
C ASP A 53 2.33 -22.17 -21.41
N ILE A 54 1.99 -21.43 -20.34
CA ILE A 54 1.18 -21.94 -19.20
C ILE A 54 -0.11 -21.14 -18.97
N ILE A 55 -0.19 -19.88 -19.43
CA ILE A 55 -1.37 -19.02 -19.33
C ILE A 55 -2.15 -19.12 -20.64
N PHE A 56 -3.35 -19.70 -20.57
CA PHE A 56 -4.19 -19.90 -21.75
C PHE A 56 -5.48 -19.09 -21.66
N ASP A 57 -6.02 -18.69 -22.82
CA ASP A 57 -7.36 -18.09 -22.95
C ASP A 57 -8.40 -19.17 -23.28
N PHE A 58 -9.62 -18.79 -23.68
CA PHE A 58 -10.70 -19.74 -23.99
C PHE A 58 -10.40 -20.69 -25.16
N SER A 59 -9.31 -20.50 -25.91
CA SER A 59 -8.83 -21.49 -26.88
C SER A 59 -8.43 -22.82 -26.22
N TYR A 60 -8.09 -22.81 -24.92
CA TYR A 60 -7.82 -24.00 -24.13
C TYR A 60 -8.94 -25.05 -24.22
N PHE A 61 -10.20 -24.60 -24.08
CA PHE A 61 -11.37 -25.48 -24.10
C PHE A 61 -11.62 -26.18 -25.44
N LYS A 62 -10.97 -25.76 -26.54
CA LYS A 62 -11.08 -26.42 -27.85
C LYS A 62 -10.25 -27.72 -27.94
N GLY A 63 -9.28 -27.92 -27.05
CA GLY A 63 -8.46 -29.13 -27.01
C GLY A 63 -7.59 -29.22 -25.76
N PRO A 64 -8.19 -29.42 -24.57
CA PRO A 64 -7.46 -29.42 -23.29
C PRO A 64 -6.31 -30.44 -23.25
N GLU A 65 -6.52 -31.65 -23.78
CA GLU A 65 -5.54 -32.74 -23.80
C GLU A 65 -4.23 -32.36 -24.53
N LEU A 66 -4.33 -31.56 -25.60
CA LEU A 66 -3.15 -31.12 -26.35
C LEU A 66 -2.28 -30.14 -25.54
N TRP A 67 -2.92 -29.27 -24.75
CA TRP A 67 -2.22 -28.31 -23.91
C TRP A 67 -1.60 -28.98 -22.69
N GLU A 68 -2.35 -29.84 -22.00
CA GLU A 68 -1.83 -30.58 -20.85
C GLU A 68 -0.69 -31.53 -21.26
N SER A 69 -0.80 -32.24 -22.39
CA SER A 69 0.29 -33.09 -22.90
C SER A 69 1.58 -32.31 -23.22
N LYS A 70 1.47 -31.06 -23.72
CA LYS A 70 2.63 -30.19 -23.93
C LYS A 70 3.30 -29.78 -22.62
N LEU A 71 2.53 -29.54 -21.56
CA LEU A 71 3.06 -29.22 -20.24
C LEU A 71 3.73 -30.45 -19.64
N GLU A 72 3.09 -31.61 -19.71
CA GLU A 72 3.62 -32.87 -19.19
C GLU A 72 4.89 -33.34 -19.90
N ALA A 73 5.06 -33.01 -21.18
CA ALA A 73 6.25 -33.36 -21.94
C ALA A 73 7.52 -32.64 -21.46
N LYS A 74 7.41 -31.54 -20.71
CA LYS A 74 8.54 -30.72 -20.24
C LYS A 74 8.49 -30.51 -18.72
N PRO A 75 9.37 -31.16 -17.94
CA PRO A 75 9.45 -30.98 -16.48
C PRO A 75 9.61 -29.52 -16.06
N GLU A 76 10.36 -28.72 -16.83
CA GLU A 76 10.56 -27.29 -16.58
C GLU A 76 9.25 -26.48 -16.63
N LEU A 77 8.30 -26.86 -17.49
CA LEU A 77 6.99 -26.21 -17.58
C LEU A 77 6.06 -26.66 -16.46
N GLN A 78 6.17 -27.91 -16.00
CA GLN A 78 5.38 -28.40 -14.86
C GLN A 78 5.78 -27.68 -13.57
N ASP A 79 7.08 -27.55 -13.30
CA ASP A 79 7.59 -26.83 -12.14
C ASP A 79 7.15 -25.35 -12.19
N LEU A 80 7.18 -24.75 -13.38
CA LEU A 80 6.76 -23.36 -13.59
C LEU A 80 5.24 -23.17 -13.42
N ASP A 81 4.42 -24.11 -13.91
CA ASP A 81 2.96 -24.09 -13.76
C ASP A 81 2.55 -24.28 -12.28
N GLU A 82 3.26 -25.13 -11.53
CA GLU A 82 3.06 -25.29 -10.09
C GLU A 82 3.48 -24.04 -9.31
N GLU A 83 4.64 -23.45 -9.62
CA GLU A 83 5.05 -22.15 -9.06
C GLU A 83 4.02 -21.06 -9.37
N PHE A 84 3.50 -21.00 -10.61
CA PHE A 84 2.51 -20.02 -11.01
C PHE A 84 1.19 -20.19 -10.24
N ARG A 85 0.73 -21.43 -10.08
CA ARG A 85 -0.47 -21.78 -9.30
C ARG A 85 -0.33 -21.35 -7.84
N GLU A 86 0.76 -21.74 -7.18
CA GLU A 86 1.00 -21.40 -5.77
C GLU A 86 0.96 -19.89 -5.51
N ASN A 87 1.46 -19.08 -6.45
CA ASN A 87 1.52 -17.62 -6.29
C ASN A 87 0.22 -16.88 -6.67
N ASN A 88 -0.69 -17.45 -7.47
CA ASN A 88 -1.84 -16.72 -8.04
C ASN A 88 -3.22 -17.33 -7.74
N ILE A 89 -3.31 -18.53 -7.15
CA ILE A 89 -4.60 -19.22 -7.01
C ILE A 89 -5.62 -18.48 -6.13
N GLU A 90 -5.17 -17.82 -5.07
CA GLU A 90 -6.05 -17.08 -4.15
C GLU A 90 -6.75 -15.91 -4.85
N ILE A 91 -5.99 -15.07 -5.56
CA ILE A 91 -6.53 -13.91 -6.28
C ILE A 91 -7.43 -14.35 -7.43
N VAL A 92 -7.03 -15.39 -8.18
CA VAL A 92 -7.83 -15.96 -9.27
C VAL A 92 -9.17 -16.51 -8.76
N THR A 93 -9.18 -17.16 -7.59
CA THR A 93 -10.41 -17.64 -6.96
C THR A 93 -11.34 -16.49 -6.59
N ARG A 94 -10.80 -15.38 -6.08
CA ARG A 94 -11.60 -14.20 -5.73
C ARG A 94 -12.25 -13.55 -6.97
N PHE A 95 -11.53 -13.47 -8.09
CA PHE A 95 -12.10 -13.02 -9.37
C PHE A 95 -13.24 -13.94 -9.83
N TYR A 96 -13.06 -15.27 -9.76
CA TYR A 96 -14.11 -16.21 -10.12
C TYR A 96 -15.39 -16.04 -9.28
N LEU A 97 -15.27 -15.86 -7.96
CA LEU A 97 -16.43 -15.65 -7.08
C LEU A 97 -17.19 -14.35 -7.40
N ALA A 98 -16.48 -13.27 -7.74
CA ALA A 98 -17.12 -12.03 -8.18
C ALA A 98 -17.87 -12.22 -9.51
N PHE A 99 -17.25 -12.91 -10.47
CA PHE A 99 -17.86 -13.28 -11.75
C PHE A 99 -19.09 -14.18 -11.59
N GLN A 100 -19.02 -15.17 -10.70
CA GLN A 100 -20.15 -16.02 -10.34
C GLN A 100 -21.29 -15.19 -9.74
N SER A 101 -20.99 -14.21 -8.90
CA SER A 101 -21.99 -13.35 -8.25
C SER A 101 -22.78 -12.51 -9.27
N VAL A 102 -22.13 -12.04 -10.34
CA VAL A 102 -22.80 -11.32 -11.45
C VAL A 102 -23.79 -12.23 -12.18
N HIS A 103 -23.39 -13.46 -12.49
CA HIS A 103 -24.30 -14.44 -13.09
C HIS A 103 -25.46 -14.79 -12.15
N LYS A 104 -25.16 -14.99 -10.86
CA LYS A 104 -26.17 -15.28 -9.85
C LYS A 104 -27.19 -14.16 -9.70
N TYR A 105 -26.76 -12.89 -9.73
CA TYR A 105 -27.65 -11.74 -9.62
C TYR A 105 -28.77 -11.76 -10.68
N ILE A 106 -28.42 -12.03 -11.94
CA ILE A 106 -29.41 -12.02 -13.02
C ILE A 106 -30.33 -13.26 -12.98
N VAL A 107 -29.80 -14.41 -12.55
CA VAL A 107 -30.60 -15.61 -12.31
C VAL A 107 -31.61 -15.37 -11.18
N ASP A 108 -31.19 -14.76 -10.07
CA ASP A 108 -32.05 -14.46 -8.94
C ASP A 108 -33.11 -13.38 -9.31
N LEU A 109 -32.77 -12.40 -10.15
CA LEU A 109 -33.74 -11.42 -10.69
C LEU A 109 -34.79 -12.08 -11.58
N ASN A 110 -34.39 -12.93 -12.53
CA ASN A 110 -35.34 -13.65 -13.37
C ASN A 110 -36.24 -14.55 -12.54
N ARG A 111 -35.69 -15.26 -11.55
CA ARG A 111 -36.47 -16.07 -10.62
C ARG A 111 -37.49 -15.24 -9.84
N TYR A 112 -37.13 -14.04 -9.37
CA TYR A 112 -38.08 -13.14 -8.71
C TYR A 112 -39.23 -12.72 -9.64
N LEU A 113 -38.93 -12.48 -10.92
CA LEU A 113 -39.97 -12.17 -11.92
C LEU A 113 -40.87 -13.37 -12.21
N ASP A 114 -40.32 -14.58 -12.23
CA ASP A 114 -41.07 -15.82 -12.38
C ASP A 114 -41.98 -16.07 -11.17
N ASP A 115 -41.46 -15.89 -9.94
CA ASP A 115 -42.23 -15.98 -8.70
C ASP A 115 -43.41 -14.99 -8.66
N LEU A 116 -43.24 -13.77 -9.23
CA LEU A 116 -44.34 -12.79 -9.39
C LEU A 116 -45.39 -13.25 -10.40
N ASN A 117 -44.98 -13.92 -11.48
CA ASN A 117 -45.90 -14.43 -12.50
C ASN A 117 -46.65 -15.68 -12.03
N GLU A 118 -45.99 -16.54 -11.24
CA GLU A 118 -46.58 -17.74 -10.63
C GLU A 118 -47.47 -17.44 -9.42
N GLY A 119 -47.47 -16.18 -8.94
CA GLY A 119 -48.30 -15.73 -7.83
C GLY A 119 -47.80 -16.18 -6.46
N VAL A 120 -46.49 -16.43 -6.32
CA VAL A 120 -45.84 -16.80 -5.05
C VAL A 120 -46.04 -15.69 -4.01
N TYR A 121 -46.00 -14.43 -4.44
CA TYR A 121 -46.28 -13.27 -3.60
C TYR A 121 -47.78 -12.94 -3.66
N ILE A 122 -48.53 -13.40 -2.67
CA ILE A 122 -49.99 -13.20 -2.57
C ILE A 122 -50.34 -11.72 -2.78
N GLN A 123 -51.28 -11.44 -3.70
CA GLN A 123 -51.76 -10.10 -4.07
C GLN A 123 -50.71 -9.15 -4.70
N GLN A 124 -49.54 -9.66 -5.10
CA GLN A 124 -48.54 -8.88 -5.84
C GLN A 124 -48.30 -9.49 -7.21
N THR A 125 -48.39 -8.67 -8.25
CA THR A 125 -47.99 -8.98 -9.63
C THR A 125 -46.97 -7.95 -10.10
N LEU A 126 -46.33 -8.21 -11.23
CA LEU A 126 -45.41 -7.23 -11.82
C LEU A 126 -46.08 -5.85 -12.06
N GLU A 127 -47.36 -5.85 -12.42
CA GLU A 127 -48.15 -4.63 -12.61
C GLU A 127 -48.41 -3.89 -11.30
N THR A 128 -48.79 -4.59 -10.22
CA THR A 128 -49.06 -3.95 -8.93
C THR A 128 -47.79 -3.37 -8.32
N VAL A 129 -46.65 -4.04 -8.48
CA VAL A 129 -45.34 -3.54 -8.02
C VAL A 129 -44.94 -2.28 -8.80
N LEU A 130 -45.16 -2.24 -10.11
CA LEU A 130 -44.87 -1.04 -10.94
C LEU A 130 -45.85 0.13 -10.72
N LEU A 131 -47.00 -0.11 -10.08
CA LEU A 131 -47.93 0.94 -9.65
C LEU A 131 -47.52 1.56 -8.30
N ASN A 132 -46.71 0.85 -7.51
CA ASN A 132 -46.13 1.36 -6.28
C ASN A 132 -44.85 2.16 -6.59
N GLU A 133 -44.66 3.34 -5.98
CA GLU A 133 -43.49 4.20 -6.24
C GLU A 133 -42.17 3.50 -5.88
N ASP A 134 -42.08 2.86 -4.70
CA ASP A 134 -40.87 2.15 -4.26
C ASP A 134 -40.62 0.90 -5.11
N GLY A 135 -41.68 0.15 -5.42
CA GLY A 135 -41.61 -1.03 -6.29
C GLY A 135 -41.14 -0.69 -7.71
N LYS A 136 -41.70 0.38 -8.30
CA LYS A 136 -41.27 0.93 -9.60
C LYS A 136 -39.80 1.33 -9.56
N GLN A 137 -39.37 2.03 -8.50
CA GLN A 137 -37.99 2.47 -8.36
C GLN A 137 -37.03 1.28 -8.27
N LEU A 138 -37.31 0.30 -7.40
CA LEU A 138 -36.45 -0.87 -7.19
C LEU A 138 -36.36 -1.78 -8.43
N LEU A 139 -37.46 -1.97 -9.15
CA LEU A 139 -37.46 -2.73 -10.41
C LEU A 139 -36.60 -2.05 -11.49
N CYS A 140 -36.71 -0.73 -11.64
CA CYS A 140 -35.87 0.04 -12.55
C CYS A 140 -34.39 -0.02 -12.15
N GLU A 141 -34.09 0.15 -10.85
CA GLU A 141 -32.74 0.05 -10.29
C GLU A 141 -32.15 -1.35 -10.53
N ALA A 142 -32.93 -2.42 -10.36
CA ALA A 142 -32.44 -3.78 -10.53
C ALA A 142 -31.93 -4.06 -11.95
N LEU A 143 -32.66 -3.61 -12.97
CA LEU A 143 -32.27 -3.73 -14.38
C LEU A 143 -31.06 -2.83 -14.70
N TYR A 144 -31.06 -1.60 -14.17
CA TYR A 144 -29.96 -0.66 -14.34
C TYR A 144 -28.65 -1.19 -13.75
N LEU A 145 -28.66 -1.73 -12.52
CA LEU A 145 -27.48 -2.27 -11.85
C LEU A 145 -26.87 -3.44 -12.62
N TYR A 146 -27.69 -4.34 -13.19
CA TYR A 146 -27.17 -5.41 -14.05
C TYR A 146 -26.41 -4.86 -15.26
N GLY A 147 -27.01 -3.87 -15.95
CA GLY A 147 -26.35 -3.19 -17.05
C GLY A 147 -25.02 -2.54 -16.64
N VAL A 148 -24.99 -1.89 -15.47
CA VAL A 148 -23.75 -1.30 -14.91
C VAL A 148 -22.71 -2.37 -14.63
N MET A 149 -23.06 -3.51 -14.03
CA MET A 149 -22.10 -4.61 -13.78
C MET A 149 -21.42 -5.05 -15.07
N LEU A 150 -22.19 -5.33 -16.12
CA LEU A 150 -21.64 -5.81 -17.40
C LEU A 150 -20.71 -4.77 -18.03
N LEU A 151 -21.13 -3.50 -18.04
CA LEU A 151 -20.34 -2.40 -18.60
C LEU A 151 -19.06 -2.15 -17.79
N VAL A 152 -19.12 -2.19 -16.46
CA VAL A 152 -17.95 -2.03 -15.57
C VAL A 152 -16.95 -3.15 -15.81
N ILE A 153 -17.40 -4.40 -15.92
CA ILE A 153 -16.53 -5.55 -16.21
C ILE A 153 -15.77 -5.32 -17.53
N ASP A 154 -16.47 -4.98 -18.62
CA ASP A 154 -15.85 -4.75 -19.93
C ASP A 154 -14.90 -3.55 -19.94
N GLN A 155 -15.23 -2.49 -19.18
CA GLN A 155 -14.41 -1.28 -19.12
C GLN A 155 -13.15 -1.45 -18.28
N LYS A 156 -13.23 -2.21 -17.17
CA LYS A 156 -12.17 -2.32 -16.16
C LYS A 156 -11.36 -3.60 -16.23
N ILE A 157 -11.91 -4.68 -16.79
CA ILE A 157 -11.27 -5.99 -16.88
C ILE A 157 -11.33 -6.47 -18.35
N GLU A 158 -10.22 -6.29 -19.07
CA GLU A 158 -10.13 -6.61 -20.50
C GLU A 158 -10.55 -8.07 -20.80
N GLY A 159 -11.17 -8.31 -21.95
CA GLY A 159 -11.69 -9.63 -22.35
C GLY A 159 -10.69 -10.76 -22.21
N GLU A 160 -9.49 -10.60 -22.79
CA GLU A 160 -8.44 -11.63 -22.72
C GLU A 160 -8.00 -11.94 -21.29
N ILE A 161 -7.97 -10.93 -20.42
CA ILE A 161 -7.57 -11.10 -19.01
C ILE A 161 -8.61 -11.95 -18.28
N ARG A 162 -9.91 -11.66 -18.49
CA ARG A 162 -11.01 -12.45 -17.91
C ARG A 162 -10.94 -13.90 -18.34
N GLU A 163 -10.75 -14.13 -19.64
CA GLU A 163 -10.64 -15.48 -20.19
C GLU A 163 -9.46 -16.25 -19.57
N ARG A 164 -8.28 -15.61 -19.49
CA ARG A 164 -7.09 -16.23 -18.89
C ARG A 164 -7.28 -16.58 -17.41
N MET A 165 -7.88 -15.68 -16.64
CA MET A 165 -8.16 -15.92 -15.22
C MET A 165 -9.15 -17.08 -15.02
N LEU A 166 -10.22 -17.13 -15.82
CA LEU A 166 -11.22 -18.19 -15.75
C LEU A 166 -10.61 -19.56 -16.13
N VAL A 167 -9.75 -19.60 -17.14
CA VAL A 167 -9.06 -20.83 -17.54
C VAL A 167 -8.05 -21.27 -16.49
N SER A 168 -7.27 -20.36 -15.91
CA SER A 168 -6.38 -20.68 -14.79
C SER A 168 -7.16 -21.22 -13.58
N TYR A 169 -8.31 -20.63 -13.24
CA TYR A 169 -9.17 -21.16 -12.18
C TYR A 169 -9.69 -22.57 -12.51
N TYR A 170 -10.11 -22.78 -13.76
CA TYR A 170 -10.58 -24.09 -14.23
C TYR A 170 -9.49 -25.16 -14.10
N ARG A 171 -8.27 -24.88 -14.60
CA ARG A 171 -7.12 -25.80 -14.56
C ARG A 171 -6.69 -26.14 -13.13
N TYR A 172 -6.66 -25.15 -12.23
CA TYR A 172 -6.07 -25.32 -10.90
C TYR A 172 -7.06 -25.76 -9.80
N SER A 173 -8.35 -25.53 -10.00
CA SER A 173 -9.41 -25.81 -9.02
C SER A 173 -10.52 -26.70 -9.58
N ALA A 174 -11.17 -26.29 -10.68
CA ALA A 174 -12.41 -26.93 -11.15
C ALA A 174 -12.20 -28.32 -11.76
N ALA A 175 -11.05 -28.59 -12.39
CA ALA A 175 -10.71 -29.92 -12.89
C ALA A 175 -10.61 -31.00 -11.79
N ARG A 176 -10.57 -30.60 -10.50
CA ARG A 176 -10.41 -31.51 -9.34
C ARG A 176 -11.65 -31.61 -8.43
N SER A 177 -12.68 -30.79 -8.63
CA SER A 177 -13.93 -30.82 -7.84
C SER A 177 -15.17 -30.92 -8.74
N SER A 178 -15.92 -31.99 -8.54
CA SER A 178 -17.17 -32.45 -9.19
C SER A 178 -18.14 -31.41 -9.80
N ALA A 179 -18.52 -31.66 -11.06
CA ALA A 179 -19.83 -31.63 -11.74
C ALA A 179 -20.91 -30.52 -11.53
N ASP A 180 -20.85 -29.63 -10.53
CA ASP A 180 -21.96 -28.70 -10.21
C ASP A 180 -21.60 -27.20 -10.35
N SER A 181 -20.49 -26.86 -11.01
CA SER A 181 -20.14 -25.45 -11.24
C SER A 181 -20.87 -24.90 -12.48
N ASN A 182 -21.58 -23.77 -12.34
CA ASN A 182 -22.13 -22.94 -13.45
C ASN A 182 -21.03 -22.32 -14.34
N MET A 183 -19.88 -22.98 -14.49
CA MET A 183 -18.68 -22.49 -15.16
C MET A 183 -18.94 -22.19 -16.64
N ASP A 184 -19.70 -23.04 -17.32
CA ASP A 184 -20.00 -22.84 -18.74
C ASP A 184 -20.84 -21.57 -18.96
N ASP A 185 -21.83 -21.32 -18.10
CA ASP A 185 -22.66 -20.12 -18.17
C ASP A 185 -21.88 -18.86 -17.80
N ILE A 186 -20.99 -18.94 -16.79
CA ILE A 186 -20.09 -17.85 -16.42
C ILE A 186 -19.12 -17.54 -17.56
N CYS A 187 -18.50 -18.56 -18.17
CA CYS A 187 -17.62 -18.41 -19.33
C CYS A 187 -18.38 -17.85 -20.54
N LYS A 188 -19.63 -18.29 -20.78
CA LYS A 188 -20.50 -17.73 -21.81
C LYS A 188 -20.72 -16.24 -21.56
N LEU A 189 -21.12 -15.87 -20.34
CA LEU A 189 -21.34 -14.47 -19.96
C LEU A 189 -20.08 -13.63 -20.13
N LEU A 190 -18.91 -14.10 -19.70
CA LEU A 190 -17.68 -13.30 -19.60
C LEU A 190 -16.71 -13.42 -20.77
N ARG A 191 -17.08 -14.15 -21.83
CA ARG A 191 -16.32 -14.23 -23.07
C ARG A 191 -15.96 -12.84 -23.60
N SER A 192 -14.77 -12.70 -24.16
CA SER A 192 -14.33 -11.44 -24.77
C SER A 192 -15.38 -10.91 -25.75
N THR A 193 -15.77 -9.65 -25.54
CA THR A 193 -16.71 -8.92 -26.41
C THR A 193 -16.00 -8.24 -27.58
N GLY A 194 -14.66 -8.18 -27.54
CA GLY A 194 -13.85 -7.34 -28.42
C GLY A 194 -13.90 -5.85 -28.07
N TYR A 195 -14.65 -5.45 -27.03
CA TYR A 195 -14.67 -4.07 -26.56
C TYR A 195 -13.32 -3.70 -25.92
N SER A 196 -12.88 -2.47 -26.17
CA SER A 196 -11.68 -1.90 -25.57
C SER A 196 -11.97 -0.47 -25.12
N SER A 197 -11.56 -0.16 -23.89
CA SER A 197 -11.68 1.17 -23.29
C SER A 197 -10.55 2.13 -23.73
N GLN A 198 -9.66 1.70 -24.62
CA GLN A 198 -8.57 2.53 -25.12
C GLN A 198 -9.09 3.64 -26.06
N PRO A 199 -8.54 4.87 -25.98
CA PRO A 199 -8.94 5.97 -26.86
C PRO A 199 -8.81 5.59 -28.34
N GLY A 200 -9.91 5.74 -29.09
CA GLY A 200 -9.96 5.45 -30.53
C GLY A 200 -10.20 3.99 -30.91
N ALA A 201 -10.41 3.08 -29.94
CA ALA A 201 -10.90 1.74 -30.23
C ALA A 201 -12.31 1.80 -30.85
N LYS A 202 -12.53 1.05 -31.93
CA LYS A 202 -13.86 0.95 -32.55
C LYS A 202 -14.75 0.04 -31.70
N ARG A 203 -16.01 0.45 -31.50
CA ARG A 203 -17.01 -0.41 -30.88
C ARG A 203 -17.25 -1.66 -31.74
N PRO A 204 -17.27 -2.86 -31.15
CA PRO A 204 -17.64 -4.08 -31.86
C PRO A 204 -19.05 -3.99 -32.46
N PRO A 205 -19.34 -4.69 -33.57
CA PRO A 205 -20.70 -4.74 -34.12
C PRO A 205 -21.66 -5.39 -33.10
N ASN A 206 -22.88 -4.86 -33.01
CA ASN A 206 -23.93 -5.33 -32.08
C ASN A 206 -23.51 -5.28 -30.60
N TYR A 207 -22.61 -4.37 -30.22
CA TYR A 207 -22.28 -4.08 -28.82
C TYR A 207 -22.98 -2.80 -28.35
N PRO A 208 -23.62 -2.80 -27.16
CA PRO A 208 -23.58 -3.84 -26.11
C PRO A 208 -24.68 -4.92 -26.18
N GLU A 209 -25.55 -4.91 -27.20
CA GLU A 209 -26.75 -5.75 -27.29
C GLU A 209 -26.43 -7.24 -27.22
N SER A 210 -25.46 -7.71 -28.02
CA SER A 210 -25.02 -9.10 -28.05
C SER A 210 -24.39 -9.56 -26.74
N TYR A 211 -23.84 -8.64 -25.95
CA TYR A 211 -23.33 -8.94 -24.61
C TYR A 211 -24.49 -9.08 -23.61
N PHE A 212 -25.44 -8.15 -23.65
CA PHE A 212 -26.61 -8.16 -22.77
C PHE A 212 -27.55 -9.36 -23.07
N GLN A 213 -27.58 -9.83 -24.32
CA GLN A 213 -28.37 -10.99 -24.75
C GLN A 213 -27.82 -12.35 -24.28
N ARG A 214 -26.59 -12.41 -23.72
CA ARG A 214 -25.98 -13.70 -23.32
C ARG A 214 -26.76 -14.42 -22.22
N VAL A 215 -27.38 -13.64 -21.33
CA VAL A 215 -28.35 -14.10 -20.34
C VAL A 215 -29.62 -13.26 -20.51
N PRO A 216 -30.71 -13.83 -21.05
CA PRO A 216 -31.92 -13.07 -21.35
C PRO A 216 -32.63 -12.63 -20.07
N VAL A 217 -33.28 -11.46 -20.16
CA VAL A 217 -34.19 -10.93 -19.14
C VAL A 217 -35.60 -10.98 -19.70
N ASN A 218 -36.60 -11.19 -18.84
CA ASN A 218 -38.00 -11.23 -19.23
C ASN A 218 -38.40 -10.00 -20.09
N GLU A 219 -38.82 -10.24 -21.34
CA GLU A 219 -39.12 -9.16 -22.29
C GLU A 219 -40.33 -8.32 -21.89
N THR A 220 -41.33 -8.95 -21.25
CA THR A 220 -42.51 -8.25 -20.71
C THR A 220 -42.09 -7.26 -19.64
N PHE A 221 -41.20 -7.67 -18.73
CA PHE A 221 -40.63 -6.79 -17.72
C PHE A 221 -39.90 -5.58 -18.32
N ILE A 222 -39.01 -5.81 -19.28
CA ILE A 222 -38.29 -4.73 -19.98
C ILE A 222 -39.30 -3.76 -20.65
N SER A 223 -40.29 -4.30 -21.36
CA SER A 223 -41.31 -3.50 -22.06
C SER A 223 -42.11 -2.63 -21.09
N MET A 224 -42.51 -3.19 -19.94
CA MET A 224 -43.25 -2.46 -18.90
C MET A 224 -42.40 -1.37 -18.24
N VAL A 225 -41.13 -1.66 -17.92
CA VAL A 225 -40.18 -0.65 -17.40
C VAL A 225 -40.01 0.50 -18.39
N ILE A 226 -39.75 0.20 -19.67
CA ILE A 226 -39.62 1.22 -20.72
C ILE A 226 -40.92 2.02 -20.86
N GLY A 227 -42.07 1.35 -20.86
CA GLY A 227 -43.39 2.00 -20.93
C GLY A 227 -43.62 3.01 -19.81
N ARG A 228 -43.11 2.73 -18.60
CA ARG A 228 -43.20 3.61 -17.43
C ARG A 228 -42.15 4.73 -17.40
N LEU A 229 -41.02 4.56 -18.10
CA LEU A 229 -39.96 5.57 -18.21
C LEU A 229 -40.18 6.54 -19.38
N ARG A 230 -40.94 6.16 -20.41
CA ARG A 230 -41.24 7.01 -21.59
C ARG A 230 -41.99 8.31 -21.28
N SER A 231 -42.56 8.44 -20.08
CA SER A 231 -43.22 9.67 -19.61
C SER A 231 -42.26 10.72 -19.04
N ASP A 232 -40.97 10.40 -18.86
CA ASP A 232 -39.96 11.32 -18.31
C ASP A 232 -38.98 11.82 -19.39
N ASP A 233 -38.61 13.10 -19.35
CA ASP A 233 -37.70 13.75 -20.31
C ASP A 233 -36.24 13.30 -20.08
N ILE A 234 -35.78 12.31 -20.85
CA ILE A 234 -34.51 11.58 -20.61
C ILE A 234 -33.29 12.18 -21.34
N TYR A 235 -33.46 13.16 -22.23
CA TYR A 235 -32.42 13.43 -23.24
C TYR A 235 -31.42 14.53 -22.88
N ASN A 236 -30.47 14.21 -22.00
CA ASN A 236 -29.19 14.94 -21.91
C ASN A 236 -28.14 14.31 -22.83
N GLN A 237 -27.38 15.12 -23.57
CA GLN A 237 -26.37 14.64 -24.54
C GLN A 237 -25.29 13.77 -23.89
N VAL A 238 -24.74 14.22 -22.75
CA VAL A 238 -23.75 13.50 -21.97
C VAL A 238 -24.33 13.16 -20.60
N ILE A 239 -24.27 11.88 -20.22
CA ILE A 239 -24.76 11.38 -18.93
C ILE A 239 -23.65 10.67 -18.15
N SER A 240 -23.78 10.63 -16.83
CA SER A 240 -22.97 9.76 -15.96
C SER A 240 -23.77 8.50 -15.65
N ILE A 241 -23.30 7.34 -16.10
CA ILE A 241 -24.00 6.07 -15.86
C ILE A 241 -23.78 5.55 -14.45
N TYR A 242 -22.57 5.63 -13.87
CA TYR A 242 -22.32 5.20 -12.50
C TYR A 242 -21.02 5.84 -12.01
N MET A 243 -21.05 6.53 -10.85
CA MET A 243 -19.88 7.12 -10.20
C MET A 243 -18.92 7.83 -11.18
N GLY A 244 -19.46 8.71 -12.02
CA GLY A 244 -18.70 9.51 -12.98
C GLY A 244 -18.23 8.82 -14.26
N ILE A 245 -18.62 7.57 -14.51
CA ILE A 245 -18.44 6.94 -15.83
C ILE A 245 -19.34 7.66 -16.82
N THR A 246 -18.75 8.41 -17.75
CA THR A 246 -19.49 9.22 -18.73
C THR A 246 -19.85 8.43 -19.98
N VAL A 247 -21.05 8.66 -20.51
CA VAL A 247 -21.50 8.13 -21.80
C VAL A 247 -22.08 9.28 -22.60
N ASN A 248 -21.59 9.42 -23.83
CA ASN A 248 -22.14 10.35 -24.80
C ASN A 248 -23.16 9.63 -25.66
N LEU A 249 -24.43 10.03 -25.54
CA LEU A 249 -25.52 9.37 -26.22
C LEU A 249 -25.44 9.54 -27.73
N ALA A 250 -24.81 10.60 -28.23
CA ALA A 250 -24.62 10.79 -29.67
C ALA A 250 -23.71 9.72 -30.30
N ASP A 251 -22.74 9.19 -29.54
CA ASP A 251 -21.92 8.06 -29.98
C ASP A 251 -22.60 6.73 -29.67
N ALA A 252 -23.12 6.58 -28.44
CA ALA A 252 -23.71 5.33 -28.00
C ALA A 252 -24.98 4.94 -28.79
N TRP A 253 -25.78 5.92 -29.21
CA TRP A 253 -27.02 5.68 -29.96
C TRP A 253 -26.87 5.82 -31.48
N GLU A 254 -25.67 6.09 -31.99
CA GLU A 254 -25.41 6.24 -33.43
C GLU A 254 -25.92 5.04 -34.28
N PRO A 255 -25.81 3.77 -33.83
CA PRO A 255 -26.35 2.62 -34.58
C PRO A 255 -27.88 2.58 -34.68
N TYR A 256 -28.61 3.27 -33.78
CA TYR A 256 -30.06 3.15 -33.65
C TYR A 256 -30.76 4.34 -34.29
N LYS A 257 -31.33 4.13 -35.48
CA LYS A 257 -31.96 5.19 -36.28
C LYS A 257 -32.98 6.03 -35.50
N ALA A 258 -33.89 5.39 -34.75
CA ALA A 258 -34.92 6.11 -34.00
C ALA A 258 -34.34 6.97 -32.86
N ALA A 259 -33.37 6.43 -32.11
CA ALA A 259 -32.73 7.13 -31.01
C ALA A 259 -31.84 8.29 -31.51
N LYS A 260 -31.12 8.06 -32.61
CA LYS A 260 -30.37 9.10 -33.33
C LYS A 260 -31.28 10.23 -33.81
N THR A 261 -32.44 9.90 -34.38
CA THR A 261 -33.42 10.91 -34.82
C THR A 261 -33.96 11.71 -33.63
N ALA A 262 -34.27 11.06 -32.51
CA ALA A 262 -34.72 11.74 -31.29
C ALA A 262 -33.66 12.70 -30.73
N LEU A 263 -32.39 12.29 -30.72
CA LEU A 263 -31.27 13.12 -30.26
C LEU A 263 -30.94 14.28 -31.20
N ASN A 264 -31.27 14.23 -32.49
CA ASN A 264 -30.88 15.28 -33.44
C ASN A 264 -31.43 16.66 -33.05
N ASN A 265 -32.60 16.73 -32.41
CA ASN A 265 -33.13 17.99 -31.89
C ASN A 265 -32.22 18.55 -30.78
N THR A 266 -31.75 17.71 -29.86
CA THR A 266 -30.83 18.11 -28.78
C THR A 266 -29.42 18.42 -29.30
N LEU A 267 -28.99 17.75 -30.38
CA LEU A 267 -27.65 17.91 -31.00
C LEU A 267 -27.58 19.01 -32.07
N ASP A 268 -28.69 19.72 -32.33
CA ASP A 268 -28.69 20.88 -33.22
C ASP A 268 -27.77 21.96 -32.63
N LEU A 269 -26.88 22.51 -33.46
CA LEU A 269 -25.90 23.52 -33.05
C LEU A 269 -26.58 24.77 -32.47
N SER A 270 -27.78 25.12 -32.93
CA SER A 270 -28.55 26.24 -32.38
C SER A 270 -28.99 25.98 -30.93
N ASN A 271 -29.52 24.79 -30.65
CA ASN A 271 -29.94 24.38 -29.31
C ASN A 271 -28.74 24.19 -28.37
N VAL A 272 -27.63 23.60 -28.86
CA VAL A 272 -26.38 23.49 -28.10
C VAL A 272 -25.87 24.87 -27.70
N LYS A 273 -25.86 25.83 -28.63
CA LYS A 273 -25.46 27.21 -28.37
C LYS A 273 -26.38 27.90 -27.36
N GLU A 274 -27.69 27.72 -27.48
CA GLU A 274 -28.66 28.28 -26.54
C GLU A 274 -28.42 27.74 -25.12
N GLN A 275 -28.29 26.41 -24.96
CA GLN A 275 -28.04 25.82 -23.64
C GLN A 275 -26.68 26.24 -23.08
N ALA A 276 -25.62 26.23 -23.88
CA ALA A 276 -24.29 26.67 -23.44
C ALA A 276 -24.31 28.14 -22.97
N SER A 277 -24.97 29.02 -23.73
CA SER A 277 -25.13 30.45 -23.38
C SER A 277 -25.97 30.64 -22.12
N ARG A 278 -27.03 29.83 -21.95
CA ARG A 278 -27.86 29.81 -20.74
C ARG A 278 -27.02 29.45 -19.52
N TYR A 279 -26.24 28.37 -19.58
CA TYR A 279 -25.40 27.95 -18.47
C TYR A 279 -24.25 28.92 -18.19
N ALA A 280 -23.70 29.62 -19.19
CA ALA A 280 -22.78 30.74 -18.95
C ALA A 280 -23.43 31.84 -18.09
N THR A 281 -24.64 32.25 -18.47
CA THR A 281 -25.39 33.31 -17.79
C THR A 281 -25.77 32.93 -16.36
N VAL A 282 -26.26 31.70 -16.19
CA VAL A 282 -26.60 31.15 -14.86
C VAL A 282 -25.37 31.08 -13.99
N SER A 283 -24.25 30.55 -14.50
CA SER A 283 -22.99 30.40 -13.75
C SER A 283 -22.47 31.73 -13.22
N GLU A 284 -22.49 32.78 -14.05
CA GLU A 284 -22.04 34.11 -13.61
C GLU A 284 -22.95 34.72 -12.54
N ARG A 285 -24.28 34.59 -12.71
CA ARG A 285 -25.26 35.06 -11.72
C ARG A 285 -25.07 34.36 -10.37
N VAL A 286 -25.01 33.03 -10.36
CA VAL A 286 -24.94 32.26 -9.10
C VAL A 286 -23.60 32.42 -8.43
N ARG A 287 -22.50 32.56 -9.19
CA ARG A 287 -21.17 32.84 -8.65
C ARG A 287 -21.16 34.10 -7.79
N VAL A 288 -21.74 35.20 -8.28
CA VAL A 288 -21.85 36.46 -7.53
C VAL A 288 -22.74 36.31 -6.29
N GLN A 289 -23.88 35.61 -6.42
CA GLN A 289 -24.81 35.38 -5.31
C GLN A 289 -24.19 34.56 -4.18
N VAL A 290 -23.55 33.44 -4.51
CA VAL A 290 -22.90 32.57 -3.51
C VAL A 290 -21.76 33.32 -2.81
N GLN A 291 -20.93 34.07 -3.56
CA GLN A 291 -19.88 34.88 -2.95
C GLN A 291 -20.42 35.95 -2.00
N GLN A 292 -21.60 36.53 -2.30
CA GLN A 292 -22.27 37.45 -1.37
C GLN A 292 -22.76 36.74 -0.11
N PHE A 293 -23.35 35.55 -0.24
CA PHE A 293 -23.82 34.75 0.90
C PHE A 293 -22.67 34.27 1.79
N LEU A 294 -21.52 33.98 1.21
CA LEU A 294 -20.32 33.57 1.94
C LEU A 294 -19.57 34.72 2.61
N LYS A 295 -20.00 35.98 2.45
CA LYS A 295 -19.40 37.10 3.21
C LYS A 295 -19.68 36.90 4.70
N GLU A 296 -18.64 37.16 5.49
CA GLU A 296 -18.69 37.01 6.94
C GLU A 296 -19.86 37.81 7.54
N GLY A 297 -20.63 37.18 8.41
CA GLY A 297 -21.77 37.80 9.10
C GLY A 297 -23.05 37.93 8.27
N TYR A 298 -23.10 37.46 7.02
CA TYR A 298 -24.31 37.50 6.18
C TYR A 298 -25.30 36.37 6.53
N LEU A 299 -24.83 35.12 6.54
CA LEU A 299 -25.64 33.95 6.91
C LEU A 299 -25.84 33.89 8.43
N ARG A 300 -26.88 34.57 8.92
CA ARG A 300 -27.37 34.50 10.31
C ARG A 300 -28.64 33.66 10.37
N GLU A 301 -28.93 33.08 11.54
CA GLU A 301 -30.09 32.21 11.76
C GLU A 301 -31.41 32.82 11.25
N GLU A 302 -31.68 34.08 11.61
CA GLU A 302 -32.88 34.81 11.19
C GLU A 302 -32.95 35.00 9.66
N MET A 303 -31.83 35.37 9.03
CA MET A 303 -31.76 35.58 7.58
C MET A 303 -32.04 34.28 6.83
N VAL A 304 -31.51 33.16 7.33
CA VAL A 304 -31.71 31.83 6.73
C VAL A 304 -33.17 31.43 6.81
N LEU A 305 -33.81 31.57 7.97
CA LEU A 305 -35.21 31.19 8.18
C LEU A 305 -36.18 32.05 7.36
N ASP A 306 -35.88 33.34 7.17
CA ASP A 306 -36.74 34.23 6.38
C ASP A 306 -36.55 34.05 4.85
N ASN A 307 -35.46 33.40 4.41
CA ASN A 307 -35.09 33.30 2.98
C ASN A 307 -34.88 31.87 2.47
N ILE A 308 -35.44 30.85 3.13
CA ILE A 308 -35.25 29.43 2.75
C ILE A 308 -35.45 29.17 1.25
N PRO A 309 -36.55 29.61 0.59
CA PRO A 309 -36.77 29.32 -0.82
C PRO A 309 -35.70 29.94 -1.73
N ARG A 310 -35.23 31.15 -1.40
CA ARG A 310 -34.19 31.85 -2.14
C ARG A 310 -32.84 31.12 -2.05
N LEU A 311 -32.47 30.67 -0.85
CA LEU A 311 -31.22 29.94 -0.62
C LEU A 311 -31.23 28.58 -1.31
N LEU A 312 -32.33 27.83 -1.22
CA LEU A 312 -32.48 26.54 -1.88
C LEU A 312 -32.49 26.66 -3.41
N ASN A 313 -33.14 27.68 -3.97
CA ASN A 313 -33.12 27.92 -5.42
C ASN A 313 -31.70 28.27 -5.90
N CYS A 314 -30.96 29.09 -5.15
CA CYS A 314 -29.56 29.38 -5.46
C CYS A 314 -28.69 28.10 -5.45
N LEU A 315 -28.83 27.26 -4.41
CA LEU A 315 -28.13 25.96 -4.34
C LEU A 315 -28.49 25.04 -5.51
N ARG A 316 -29.76 25.01 -5.91
CA ARG A 316 -30.22 24.22 -7.07
C ARG A 316 -29.57 24.71 -8.35
N ASP A 317 -29.63 26.01 -8.61
CA ASP A 317 -29.02 26.60 -9.81
C ASP A 317 -27.51 26.35 -9.86
N CYS A 318 -26.81 26.44 -8.73
CA CYS A 318 -25.38 26.13 -8.63
C CYS A 318 -25.10 24.67 -9.01
N ASN A 319 -25.75 23.71 -8.36
CA ASN A 319 -25.50 22.29 -8.59
C ASN A 319 -25.89 21.84 -10.01
N VAL A 320 -26.99 22.37 -10.55
CA VAL A 320 -27.42 22.08 -11.93
C VAL A 320 -26.42 22.65 -12.94
N ALA A 321 -25.92 23.88 -12.73
CA ALA A 321 -24.90 24.47 -13.60
C ALA A 321 -23.57 23.71 -13.53
N ILE A 322 -23.11 23.36 -12.33
CA ILE A 322 -21.90 22.55 -12.12
C ILE A 322 -22.03 21.19 -12.82
N ARG A 323 -23.16 20.49 -12.63
CA ARG A 323 -23.41 19.18 -13.23
C ARG A 323 -23.36 19.25 -14.76
N TRP A 324 -24.06 20.22 -15.34
CA TRP A 324 -24.10 20.36 -16.80
C TRP A 324 -22.71 20.69 -17.35
N LEU A 325 -22.01 21.66 -16.77
CA LEU A 325 -20.68 22.07 -17.22
C LEU A 325 -19.66 20.93 -17.09
N MET A 326 -19.59 20.25 -15.93
CA MET A 326 -18.63 19.15 -15.74
C MET A 326 -18.85 18.01 -16.73
N LEU A 327 -20.10 17.60 -16.98
CA LEU A 327 -20.40 16.52 -17.93
C LEU A 327 -20.09 16.93 -19.38
N HIS A 328 -20.53 18.11 -19.82
CA HIS A 328 -20.44 18.52 -21.22
C HIS A 328 -19.06 19.06 -21.62
N THR A 329 -18.17 19.32 -20.66
CA THR A 329 -16.78 19.74 -20.91
C THR A 329 -15.75 18.64 -20.63
N ALA A 330 -16.15 17.51 -20.05
CA ALA A 330 -15.27 16.38 -19.76
C ALA A 330 -14.63 15.80 -21.03
N ASP A 331 -13.30 15.65 -21.03
CA ASP A 331 -12.58 15.04 -22.15
C ASP A 331 -13.00 13.59 -22.40
N SER A 332 -13.26 12.82 -21.34
CA SER A 332 -13.67 11.41 -21.40
C SER A 332 -15.00 11.17 -22.11
N ALA A 333 -15.85 12.21 -22.20
CA ALA A 333 -17.16 12.10 -22.85
C ALA A 333 -17.10 12.23 -24.38
N TYR A 334 -15.97 12.57 -24.99
CA TYR A 334 -15.89 12.81 -26.43
C TYR A 334 -14.78 11.98 -27.06
N ASP A 335 -15.12 11.19 -28.09
CA ASP A 335 -14.11 10.48 -28.89
C ASP A 335 -13.29 11.49 -29.72
N PRO A 336 -11.96 11.57 -29.51
CA PRO A 336 -11.09 12.48 -30.26
C PRO A 336 -11.09 12.21 -31.78
N ASN A 337 -11.48 11.02 -32.23
CA ASN A 337 -11.52 10.71 -33.65
C ASN A 337 -12.80 11.22 -34.35
N ASN A 338 -13.87 11.47 -33.59
CA ASN A 338 -15.15 11.92 -34.15
C ASN A 338 -15.18 13.44 -34.36
N LYS A 339 -15.10 13.89 -35.62
CA LYS A 339 -15.09 15.32 -35.98
C LYS A 339 -16.34 16.08 -35.53
N ARG A 340 -17.53 15.48 -35.64
CA ARG A 340 -18.80 16.14 -35.29
C ARG A 340 -18.90 16.38 -33.78
N LEU A 341 -18.52 15.40 -32.98
CA LEU A 341 -18.53 15.50 -31.53
C LEU A 341 -17.51 16.52 -31.00
N ARG A 342 -16.34 16.61 -31.65
CA ARG A 342 -15.35 17.67 -31.36
C ARG A 342 -15.90 19.07 -31.65
N GLN A 343 -16.54 19.27 -32.81
CA GLN A 343 -17.15 20.57 -33.12
C GLN A 343 -18.22 20.97 -32.10
N ILE A 344 -19.06 20.03 -31.66
CA ILE A 344 -20.06 20.28 -30.62
C ILE A 344 -19.38 20.67 -29.30
N LYS A 345 -18.33 19.94 -28.90
CA LYS A 345 -17.56 20.26 -27.69
C LYS A 345 -16.91 21.64 -27.77
N ASP A 346 -16.25 21.98 -28.89
CA ASP A 346 -15.60 23.28 -29.08
C ASP A 346 -16.63 24.43 -29.04
N GLN A 347 -17.82 24.21 -29.61
CA GLN A 347 -18.94 25.15 -29.51
C GLN A 347 -19.39 25.34 -28.06
N ILE A 348 -19.57 24.23 -27.31
CA ILE A 348 -19.93 24.28 -25.89
C ILE A 348 -18.89 25.06 -25.09
N LEU A 349 -17.59 24.77 -25.28
CA LEU A 349 -16.51 25.46 -24.58
C LEU A 349 -16.51 26.97 -24.86
N THR A 350 -16.77 27.35 -26.11
CA THR A 350 -16.79 28.75 -26.56
C THR A 350 -18.00 29.49 -25.99
N ASP A 351 -19.21 28.98 -26.23
CA ASP A 351 -20.46 29.67 -25.87
C ASP A 351 -20.73 29.64 -24.35
N SER A 352 -20.25 28.60 -23.65
CA SER A 352 -20.30 28.57 -22.18
C SER A 352 -19.27 29.48 -21.51
N LYS A 353 -18.34 30.07 -22.29
CA LYS A 353 -17.17 30.82 -21.80
C LYS A 353 -16.37 30.02 -20.77
N TYR A 354 -16.17 28.74 -21.06
CA TYR A 354 -15.63 27.78 -20.11
C TYR A 354 -14.24 28.19 -19.61
N ASN A 355 -14.09 28.20 -18.28
CA ASN A 355 -12.80 28.33 -17.63
C ASN A 355 -12.74 27.35 -16.45
N PRO A 356 -11.82 26.38 -16.45
CA PRO A 356 -11.77 25.35 -15.41
C PRO A 356 -11.48 25.92 -14.02
N LYS A 357 -10.73 27.03 -13.91
CA LYS A 357 -10.49 27.70 -12.62
C LYS A 357 -11.76 28.36 -12.07
N ILE A 358 -12.58 28.95 -12.95
CA ILE A 358 -13.86 29.58 -12.55
C ILE A 358 -14.87 28.50 -12.14
N LEU A 359 -14.97 27.41 -12.90
CA LEU A 359 -15.84 26.29 -12.53
C LEU A 359 -15.41 25.67 -11.20
N PHE A 360 -14.11 25.46 -11.00
CA PHE A 360 -13.56 24.99 -9.73
C PHE A 360 -13.88 25.93 -8.57
N GLN A 361 -13.72 27.24 -8.76
CA GLN A 361 -14.08 28.24 -7.75
C GLN A 361 -15.58 28.20 -7.41
N LEU A 362 -16.45 28.07 -8.43
CA LEU A 362 -17.89 27.93 -8.22
C LEU A 362 -18.22 26.65 -7.44
N LEU A 363 -17.58 25.52 -7.76
CA LEU A 363 -17.73 24.26 -7.01
C LEU A 363 -17.30 24.43 -5.55
N LEU A 364 -16.14 25.06 -5.32
CA LEU A 364 -15.60 25.31 -3.99
C LEU A 364 -16.53 26.20 -3.14
N ASP A 365 -16.96 27.33 -3.70
CA ASP A 365 -17.86 28.27 -3.03
C ASP A 365 -19.23 27.62 -2.79
N THR A 366 -19.76 26.85 -3.75
CA THR A 366 -21.03 26.11 -3.60
C THR A 366 -20.92 25.07 -2.49
N ALA A 367 -19.84 24.29 -2.44
CA ALA A 367 -19.64 23.29 -1.40
C ALA A 367 -19.53 23.92 0.00
N GLN A 368 -18.83 25.06 0.11
CA GLN A 368 -18.75 25.81 1.36
C GLN A 368 -20.11 26.35 1.80
N PHE A 369 -20.88 26.93 0.85
CA PHE A 369 -22.20 27.46 1.13
C PHE A 369 -23.17 26.36 1.56
N GLU A 370 -23.17 25.24 0.85
CA GLU A 370 -23.97 24.06 1.19
C GLU A 370 -23.60 23.51 2.58
N PHE A 371 -22.31 23.40 2.89
CA PHE A 371 -21.83 22.92 4.18
C PHE A 371 -22.30 23.82 5.33
N ILE A 372 -22.10 25.14 5.23
CA ILE A 372 -22.54 26.09 6.25
C ILE A 372 -24.05 25.99 6.45
N LEU A 373 -24.82 25.98 5.36
CA LEU A 373 -26.28 25.95 5.44
C LEU A 373 -26.78 24.64 6.07
N LYS A 374 -26.19 23.49 5.70
CA LYS A 374 -26.52 22.18 6.30
C LYS A 374 -26.26 22.17 7.81
N GLU A 375 -25.10 22.66 8.24
CA GLU A 375 -24.76 22.69 9.67
C GLU A 375 -25.67 23.61 10.47
N MET A 376 -26.03 24.79 9.92
CA MET A 376 -27.01 25.68 10.53
C MET A 376 -28.38 24.99 10.69
N PHE A 377 -28.88 24.33 9.65
CA PHE A 377 -30.17 23.63 9.74
C PHE A 377 -30.15 22.43 10.68
N LYS A 378 -29.07 21.65 10.71
CA LYS A 378 -28.92 20.55 11.68
C LYS A 378 -28.92 21.07 13.12
N GLN A 379 -28.16 22.12 13.39
CA GLN A 379 -28.14 22.75 14.71
C GLN A 379 -29.53 23.26 15.09
N MET A 380 -30.18 24.03 14.20
CA MET A 380 -31.52 24.55 14.43
C MET A 380 -32.57 23.44 14.66
N LEU A 381 -32.49 22.32 13.95
CA LEU A 381 -33.38 21.16 14.15
C LEU A 381 -33.13 20.51 15.52
N SER A 382 -31.87 20.33 15.91
CA SER A 382 -31.52 19.72 17.21
C SER A 382 -31.96 20.58 18.40
N GLU A 383 -31.92 21.91 18.25
CA GLU A 383 -32.30 22.88 19.28
C GLU A 383 -33.79 23.29 19.20
N LYS A 384 -34.53 22.81 18.18
CA LYS A 384 -35.86 23.30 17.80
C LYS A 384 -36.84 23.33 18.97
N GLN A 385 -36.98 22.20 19.68
CA GLN A 385 -37.93 22.08 20.79
C GLN A 385 -37.51 22.95 21.99
N ALA A 386 -36.22 22.93 22.34
CA ALA A 386 -35.68 23.69 23.46
C ALA A 386 -35.82 25.21 23.26
N LYS A 387 -35.49 25.72 22.07
CA LYS A 387 -35.66 27.13 21.71
C LYS A 387 -37.13 27.56 21.73
N TRP A 388 -38.03 26.72 21.20
CA TRP A 388 -39.45 27.03 21.17
C TRP A 388 -40.05 27.17 22.57
N GLU A 389 -39.73 26.24 23.48
CA GLU A 389 -40.16 26.31 24.88
C GLU A 389 -39.52 27.49 25.64
N HIS A 390 -38.26 27.81 25.35
CA HIS A 390 -37.60 28.99 25.93
C HIS A 390 -38.31 30.29 25.53
N TYR A 391 -38.61 30.49 24.25
CA TYR A 391 -39.32 31.69 23.78
C TYR A 391 -40.76 31.75 24.29
N LYS A 392 -41.44 30.60 24.40
CA LYS A 392 -42.77 30.50 25.01
C LYS A 392 -42.76 30.95 26.47
N LYS A 393 -41.77 30.49 27.23
CA LYS A 393 -41.57 30.86 28.63
C LYS A 393 -41.28 32.36 28.77
N GLU A 394 -40.27 32.88 28.06
CA GLU A 394 -39.92 34.31 28.12
C GLU A 394 -41.10 35.19 27.69
N GLY A 395 -41.80 34.85 26.60
CA GLY A 395 -42.98 35.59 26.15
C GLY A 395 -44.10 35.63 27.19
N SER A 396 -44.38 34.51 27.88
CA SER A 396 -45.36 34.45 28.96
C SER A 396 -44.92 35.23 30.22
N GLU A 397 -43.66 35.10 30.61
CA GLU A 397 -43.12 35.81 31.78
C GLU A 397 -43.15 37.34 31.57
N ARG A 398 -42.80 37.83 30.37
CA ARG A 398 -42.91 39.26 30.01
C ARG A 398 -44.35 39.78 30.06
N MET A 399 -45.33 38.99 29.62
CA MET A 399 -46.75 39.35 29.75
C MET A 399 -47.22 39.35 31.21
N THR A 400 -46.71 38.44 32.02
CA THR A 400 -47.03 38.37 33.46
C THR A 400 -46.43 39.56 34.21
N GLU A 401 -45.18 39.93 33.90
CA GLU A 401 -44.52 41.12 34.43
C GLU A 401 -45.26 42.41 34.04
N LEU A 402 -45.71 42.51 32.78
CA LEU A 402 -46.55 43.63 32.30
C LEU A 402 -47.87 43.70 33.08
N ALA A 403 -48.54 42.58 33.29
CA ALA A 403 -49.76 42.54 34.10
C ALA A 403 -49.52 43.04 35.54
N ASP A 404 -48.38 42.71 36.14
CA ASP A 404 -48.02 43.18 37.47
C ASP A 404 -47.69 44.68 37.51
N VAL A 405 -47.16 45.26 36.42
CA VAL A 405 -46.95 46.72 36.31
C VAL A 405 -48.29 47.47 36.39
N PHE A 406 -49.34 46.98 35.71
CA PHE A 406 -50.69 47.58 35.74
C PHE A 406 -51.50 47.23 37.00
N SER A 407 -51.01 46.35 37.88
CA SER A 407 -51.66 45.98 39.15
C SER A 407 -51.62 47.08 40.22
N GLY A 408 -50.72 48.05 40.08
CA GLY A 408 -50.46 49.11 41.07
C GLY A 408 -49.62 48.66 42.29
N VAL A 409 -49.12 47.42 42.31
CA VAL A 409 -48.38 46.84 43.45
C VAL A 409 -46.86 47.08 43.34
N LYS A 410 -46.33 47.34 42.13
CA LYS A 410 -44.89 47.61 41.90
C LYS A 410 -44.60 49.13 41.96
N PRO A 411 -43.90 49.65 43.00
CA PRO A 411 -43.78 51.10 43.26
C PRO A 411 -42.87 51.87 42.31
N LEU A 412 -42.03 51.19 41.52
CA LEU A 412 -40.92 51.78 40.76
C LEU A 412 -41.31 52.31 39.37
N THR A 413 -42.55 52.07 38.91
CA THR A 413 -43.02 52.43 37.57
C THR A 413 -44.15 53.48 37.65
N ARG A 414 -43.98 54.62 36.97
CA ARG A 414 -44.97 55.72 36.88
C ARG A 414 -46.17 55.36 35.98
N VAL A 415 -46.78 54.20 36.20
CA VAL A 415 -47.90 53.67 35.41
C VAL A 415 -49.15 53.65 36.29
N GLU A 416 -50.25 54.20 35.78
CA GLU A 416 -51.53 54.17 36.49
C GLU A 416 -52.10 52.76 36.53
N LYS A 417 -52.69 52.39 37.67
CA LYS A 417 -53.34 51.09 37.86
C LYS A 417 -54.49 50.93 36.86
N ASN A 418 -54.49 49.82 36.12
CA ASN A 418 -55.56 49.50 35.17
C ASN A 418 -55.91 48.00 35.27
N GLU A 419 -57.03 47.70 35.93
CA GLU A 419 -57.46 46.32 36.20
C GLU A 419 -57.84 45.56 34.92
N ASN A 420 -58.35 46.26 33.90
CA ASN A 420 -58.72 45.67 32.62
C ASN A 420 -57.47 45.21 31.84
N LEU A 421 -56.45 46.06 31.76
CA LEU A 421 -55.18 45.71 31.11
C LEU A 421 -54.42 44.62 31.89
N GLN A 422 -54.45 44.67 33.22
CA GLN A 422 -53.88 43.61 34.07
C GLN A 422 -54.52 42.25 33.77
N ALA A 423 -55.86 42.17 33.73
CA ALA A 423 -56.56 40.94 33.42
C ALA A 423 -56.27 40.46 32.00
N TRP A 424 -56.23 41.38 31.03
CA TRP A 424 -55.93 41.08 29.63
C TRP A 424 -54.52 40.51 29.44
N PHE A 425 -53.48 41.14 30.01
CA PHE A 425 -52.10 40.63 29.92
C PHE A 425 -51.92 39.27 30.61
N ARG A 426 -52.62 39.01 31.71
CA ARG A 426 -52.64 37.67 32.35
C ARG A 426 -53.28 36.62 31.44
N GLU A 427 -54.33 36.99 30.73
CA GLU A 427 -55.00 36.09 29.79
C GLU A 427 -54.13 35.80 28.57
N ILE A 428 -53.48 36.81 27.99
CA ILE A 428 -52.49 36.62 26.92
C ILE A 428 -51.34 35.72 27.39
N SER A 429 -50.81 35.91 28.60
CA SER A 429 -49.79 35.04 29.19
C SER A 429 -50.25 33.57 29.24
N LYS A 430 -51.47 33.30 29.71
CA LYS A 430 -52.07 31.95 29.71
C LYS A 430 -52.24 31.40 28.30
N GLN A 431 -52.65 32.23 27.35
CA GLN A 431 -52.81 31.81 25.95
C GLN A 431 -51.47 31.43 25.32
N ILE A 432 -50.38 32.16 25.61
CA ILE A 432 -49.01 31.82 25.20
C ILE A 432 -48.60 30.47 25.83
N LEU A 433 -48.84 30.27 27.13
CA LEU A 433 -48.53 28.99 27.81
C LEU A 433 -49.35 27.80 27.27
N SER A 434 -50.55 28.06 26.76
CA SER A 434 -51.42 27.03 26.17
C SER A 434 -51.00 26.58 24.78
N LEU A 435 -50.04 27.25 24.13
CA LEU A 435 -49.54 26.84 22.82
C LEU A 435 -48.91 25.45 22.93
N ASN A 436 -49.26 24.55 22.01
CA ASN A 436 -48.72 23.18 21.98
C ASN A 436 -47.70 23.04 20.85
N TYR A 437 -46.52 22.50 21.16
CA TYR A 437 -45.49 22.21 20.17
C TYR A 437 -45.92 21.15 19.15
N ASP A 438 -46.65 20.11 19.60
CA ASP A 438 -47.00 18.95 18.77
C ASP A 438 -48.01 19.31 17.67
N ASP A 439 -48.86 20.31 17.92
CA ASP A 439 -49.80 20.86 16.93
C ASP A 439 -49.24 22.15 16.30
N SER A 440 -48.20 21.97 15.49
CA SER A 440 -47.45 23.06 14.86
C SER A 440 -48.31 24.03 14.03
N THR A 441 -49.38 23.53 13.41
CA THR A 441 -50.24 24.34 12.53
C THR A 441 -51.21 25.19 13.35
N ALA A 442 -51.86 24.61 14.37
CA ALA A 442 -52.76 25.37 15.24
C ALA A 442 -51.98 26.37 16.10
N ALA A 443 -50.84 25.96 16.66
CA ALA A 443 -49.96 26.83 17.44
C ALA A 443 -49.44 28.01 16.61
N GLY A 444 -49.04 27.78 15.36
CA GLY A 444 -48.64 28.85 14.43
C GLY A 444 -49.75 29.88 14.21
N ARG A 445 -50.98 29.44 13.88
CA ARG A 445 -52.13 30.35 13.67
C ARG A 445 -52.48 31.14 14.92
N LYS A 446 -52.52 30.49 16.08
CA LYS A 446 -52.82 31.14 17.36
C LYS A 446 -51.75 32.15 17.76
N THR A 447 -50.47 31.86 17.45
CA THR A 447 -49.36 32.79 17.69
C THR A 447 -49.48 34.06 16.84
N VAL A 448 -49.89 33.95 15.59
CA VAL A 448 -50.16 35.13 14.71
C VAL A 448 -51.31 35.98 15.28
N GLN A 449 -52.38 35.36 15.76
CA GLN A 449 -53.48 36.08 16.41
C GLN A 449 -53.02 36.83 17.67
N LEU A 450 -52.15 36.22 18.47
CA LEU A 450 -51.58 36.86 19.67
C LEU A 450 -50.68 38.05 19.32
N ILE A 451 -49.90 37.96 18.24
CA ILE A 451 -49.07 39.08 17.76
C ILE A 451 -49.96 40.26 17.34
N GLN A 452 -50.99 40.00 16.53
CA GLN A 452 -51.95 41.00 16.08
C GLN A 452 -52.64 41.69 17.27
N ALA A 453 -53.06 40.90 18.26
CA ALA A 453 -53.69 41.42 19.47
C ALA A 453 -52.74 42.33 20.30
N LEU A 454 -51.44 42.02 20.32
CA LEU A 454 -50.42 42.86 20.98
C LEU A 454 -50.10 44.15 20.21
N GLU A 455 -50.23 44.15 18.89
CA GLU A 455 -50.11 45.37 18.07
C GLU A 455 -51.31 46.28 18.30
N GLU A 456 -52.52 45.73 18.23
CA GLU A 456 -53.77 46.47 18.44
C GLU A 456 -53.81 47.10 19.85
N VAL A 457 -53.45 46.36 20.91
CA VAL A 457 -53.43 46.92 22.27
C VAL A 457 -52.42 48.05 22.43
N GLN A 458 -51.29 48.00 21.70
CA GLN A 458 -50.32 49.09 21.73
C GLN A 458 -50.91 50.39 21.13
N GLU A 459 -51.63 50.29 20.01
CA GLU A 459 -52.23 51.42 19.29
C GLU A 459 -53.48 51.97 20.00
N PHE A 460 -54.43 51.11 20.40
CA PHE A 460 -55.73 51.53 20.94
C PHE A 460 -55.66 52.15 22.34
N HIS A 461 -54.67 51.77 23.16
CA HIS A 461 -54.54 52.24 24.53
C HIS A 461 -53.48 53.34 24.73
N GLN A 462 -52.92 53.91 23.64
CA GLN A 462 -51.87 54.95 23.69
C GLN A 462 -50.65 54.56 24.56
N LEU A 463 -50.34 53.25 24.60
CA LEU A 463 -49.25 52.69 25.40
C LEU A 463 -47.86 53.10 24.87
N GLU A 464 -47.82 53.73 23.69
CA GLU A 464 -46.66 54.40 23.08
C GLU A 464 -45.99 55.42 24.00
N SER A 465 -46.76 56.02 24.91
CA SER A 465 -46.27 57.00 25.88
C SER A 465 -45.31 56.41 26.93
N ASN A 466 -45.32 55.10 27.13
CA ASN A 466 -44.45 54.41 28.08
C ASN A 466 -43.42 53.53 27.37
N LEU A 467 -42.18 54.01 27.33
CA LEU A 467 -41.06 53.33 26.67
C LEU A 467 -40.84 51.91 27.19
N GLN A 468 -41.04 51.68 28.50
CA GLN A 468 -40.81 50.37 29.10
C GLN A 468 -41.91 49.37 28.68
N VAL A 469 -43.18 49.78 28.72
CA VAL A 469 -44.30 48.95 28.23
C VAL A 469 -44.14 48.64 26.74
N CYS A 470 -43.74 49.63 25.92
CA CYS A 470 -43.44 49.42 24.51
C CYS A 470 -42.33 48.40 24.28
N GLN A 471 -41.26 48.47 25.08
CA GLN A 471 -40.16 47.51 25.00
C GLN A 471 -40.63 46.08 25.32
N PHE A 472 -41.39 45.90 26.40
CA PHE A 472 -41.92 44.58 26.78
C PHE A 472 -42.89 43.99 25.73
N LEU A 473 -43.74 44.83 25.13
CA LEU A 473 -44.63 44.42 24.03
C LEU A 473 -43.82 44.03 22.79
N ALA A 474 -42.80 44.82 22.45
CA ALA A 474 -41.90 44.55 21.33
C ALA A 474 -41.10 43.25 21.55
N ASP A 475 -40.56 43.03 22.75
CA ASP A 475 -39.83 41.82 23.11
C ASP A 475 -40.75 40.59 23.08
N THR A 476 -41.99 40.71 23.56
CA THR A 476 -42.97 39.61 23.51
C THR A 476 -43.34 39.27 22.07
N ARG A 477 -43.63 40.27 21.22
CA ARG A 477 -43.86 40.04 19.79
C ARG A 477 -42.64 39.39 19.14
N LYS A 478 -41.43 39.84 19.48
CA LYS A 478 -40.18 39.24 19.00
C LYS A 478 -40.09 37.77 19.38
N PHE A 479 -40.38 37.39 20.63
CA PHE A 479 -40.40 35.99 21.05
C PHE A 479 -41.46 35.17 20.31
N LEU A 480 -42.66 35.69 20.13
CA LEU A 480 -43.73 35.02 19.35
C LEU A 480 -43.35 34.85 17.86
N HIS A 481 -42.71 35.85 17.25
CA HIS A 481 -42.16 35.72 15.89
C HIS A 481 -41.08 34.64 15.82
N GLN A 482 -40.18 34.56 16.81
CA GLN A 482 -39.17 33.51 16.86
C GLN A 482 -39.77 32.11 17.09
N MET A 483 -40.88 32.01 17.84
CA MET A 483 -41.63 30.76 17.97
C MET A 483 -42.19 30.28 16.62
N ILE A 484 -42.77 31.18 15.81
CA ILE A 484 -43.25 30.86 14.45
C ILE A 484 -42.09 30.42 13.54
N ARG A 485 -40.98 31.14 13.57
CA ARG A 485 -39.78 30.78 12.78
C ARG A 485 -39.26 29.39 13.17
N THR A 486 -39.15 29.12 14.47
CA THR A 486 -38.63 27.86 15.00
C THR A 486 -39.54 26.68 14.67
N ILE A 487 -40.87 26.85 14.74
CA ILE A 487 -41.81 25.74 14.47
C ILE A 487 -41.82 25.33 12.99
N ASN A 488 -41.57 26.29 12.09
CA ASN A 488 -41.54 26.11 10.63
C ASN A 488 -40.28 25.44 10.09
N ILE A 489 -39.29 25.12 10.93
CA ILE A 489 -38.08 24.41 10.51
C ILE A 489 -38.45 22.96 10.19
N LYS A 490 -38.28 22.56 8.92
CA LYS A 490 -38.65 21.23 8.42
C LYS A 490 -37.42 20.40 8.06
N GLU A 491 -37.46 19.12 8.37
CA GLU A 491 -36.45 18.14 7.97
C GLU A 491 -36.38 17.97 6.44
N GLU A 492 -37.52 18.16 5.75
CA GLU A 492 -37.63 18.17 4.28
C GLU A 492 -36.63 19.11 3.59
N VAL A 493 -36.22 20.20 4.25
CA VAL A 493 -35.19 21.11 3.72
C VAL A 493 -33.85 20.40 3.59
N LEU A 494 -33.44 19.60 4.58
CA LEU A 494 -32.20 18.82 4.53
C LEU A 494 -32.26 17.73 3.46
N ILE A 495 -33.41 17.06 3.31
CA ILE A 495 -33.64 16.06 2.26
C ILE A 495 -33.50 16.71 0.88
N THR A 496 -34.12 17.87 0.68
CA THR A 496 -34.01 18.64 -0.58
C THR A 496 -32.56 19.03 -0.87
N MET A 497 -31.81 19.49 0.14
CA MET A 497 -30.40 19.83 0.00
C MET A 497 -29.52 18.60 -0.30
N GLN A 498 -29.89 17.42 0.19
CA GLN A 498 -29.18 16.18 -0.11
C GLN A 498 -29.39 15.76 -1.57
N ILE A 499 -30.64 15.74 -2.05
CA ILE A 499 -30.99 15.38 -3.42
C ILE A 499 -30.33 16.34 -4.43
N VAL A 500 -30.44 17.65 -4.19
CA VAL A 500 -29.88 18.68 -5.07
C VAL A 500 -28.34 18.72 -5.01
N GLY A 501 -27.78 18.32 -3.87
CA GLY A 501 -26.33 18.33 -3.60
C GLY A 501 -25.58 17.11 -4.10
N ASP A 502 -26.24 16.14 -4.74
CA ASP A 502 -25.61 14.92 -5.26
C ASP A 502 -24.45 15.23 -6.21
N LEU A 503 -23.29 14.65 -5.91
CA LEU A 503 -22.05 14.82 -6.67
C LEU A 503 -21.54 13.49 -7.25
N SER A 504 -22.37 12.44 -7.26
CA SER A 504 -22.02 11.10 -7.80
C SER A 504 -21.52 11.13 -9.24
N PHE A 505 -22.07 12.02 -10.07
CA PHE A 505 -21.67 12.21 -11.47
C PHE A 505 -20.23 12.73 -11.63
N ALA A 506 -19.66 13.33 -10.60
CA ALA A 506 -18.33 13.94 -10.64
C ALA A 506 -17.24 13.03 -10.07
N TRP A 507 -17.56 11.84 -9.57
CA TRP A 507 -16.63 10.98 -8.85
C TRP A 507 -15.31 10.72 -9.62
N GLN A 508 -15.38 10.40 -10.92
CA GLN A 508 -14.19 10.29 -11.77
C GLN A 508 -13.76 11.63 -12.40
N LEU A 509 -14.70 12.53 -12.65
CA LEU A 509 -14.43 13.81 -13.34
C LEU A 509 -13.67 14.80 -12.47
N ILE A 510 -13.78 14.70 -11.14
CA ILE A 510 -13.13 15.60 -10.20
C ILE A 510 -11.60 15.53 -10.30
N ASP A 511 -11.06 14.41 -10.77
CA ASP A 511 -9.61 14.22 -10.91
C ASP A 511 -8.96 15.25 -11.86
N SER A 512 -9.73 15.74 -12.85
CA SER A 512 -9.31 16.81 -13.77
C SER A 512 -8.99 18.14 -13.06
N PHE A 513 -9.55 18.37 -11.87
CA PHE A 513 -9.32 19.56 -11.06
C PHE A 513 -8.16 19.39 -10.06
N THR A 514 -7.59 18.18 -9.91
CA THR A 514 -6.53 17.90 -8.92
C THR A 514 -5.37 18.89 -9.03
N SER A 515 -4.87 19.14 -10.24
CA SER A 515 -3.76 20.07 -10.46
C SER A 515 -4.11 21.51 -10.06
N ILE A 516 -5.35 21.93 -10.26
CA ILE A 516 -5.84 23.26 -9.86
C ILE A 516 -5.96 23.36 -8.34
N MET A 517 -6.48 22.30 -7.69
CA MET A 517 -6.54 22.21 -6.22
C MET A 517 -5.14 22.28 -5.61
N GLN A 518 -4.21 21.48 -6.12
CA GLN A 518 -2.83 21.42 -5.64
C GLN A 518 -2.09 22.74 -5.80
N GLU A 519 -2.23 23.40 -6.96
CA GLU A 519 -1.62 24.71 -7.19
C GLU A 519 -2.23 25.79 -6.28
N SER A 520 -3.55 25.74 -6.04
CA SER A 520 -4.21 26.67 -5.12
C SER A 520 -3.72 26.52 -3.68
N ILE A 521 -3.48 25.27 -3.22
CA ILE A 521 -2.88 24.99 -1.91
C ILE A 521 -1.42 25.48 -1.86
N ARG A 522 -0.64 25.25 -2.92
CA ARG A 522 0.76 25.67 -3.00
C ARG A 522 0.92 27.18 -2.83
N VAL A 523 0.02 27.96 -3.45
CA VAL A 523 -0.01 29.42 -3.32
C VAL A 523 -0.54 29.88 -1.96
N ASN A 524 -1.59 29.23 -1.46
CA ASN A 524 -2.20 29.56 -0.17
C ASN A 524 -2.62 28.30 0.61
N PRO A 525 -1.84 27.84 1.60
CA PRO A 525 -2.14 26.63 2.37
C PRO A 525 -3.46 26.67 3.14
N SER A 526 -3.98 27.85 3.49
CA SER A 526 -5.29 27.98 4.17
C SER A 526 -6.48 27.56 3.31
N MET A 527 -6.29 27.38 1.99
CA MET A 527 -7.31 26.88 1.06
C MET A 527 -7.80 25.48 1.42
N VAL A 528 -7.02 24.69 2.17
CA VAL A 528 -7.41 23.36 2.67
C VAL A 528 -8.72 23.42 3.45
N THR A 529 -8.96 24.50 4.21
CA THR A 529 -10.20 24.71 4.97
C THR A 529 -11.44 24.77 4.08
N LYS A 530 -11.32 25.37 2.90
CA LYS A 530 -12.42 25.42 1.91
C LYS A 530 -12.56 24.08 1.17
N LEU A 531 -11.43 23.45 0.82
CA LEU A 531 -11.41 22.14 0.16
C LEU A 531 -12.07 21.05 1.03
N ARG A 532 -11.98 21.16 2.35
CA ARG A 532 -12.71 20.31 3.29
C ARG A 532 -14.21 20.23 2.97
N ALA A 533 -14.85 21.36 2.66
CA ALA A 533 -16.26 21.37 2.29
C ALA A 533 -16.52 20.65 0.97
N THR A 534 -15.62 20.80 -0.02
CA THR A 534 -15.68 20.06 -1.29
C THR A 534 -15.53 18.55 -1.08
N PHE A 535 -14.63 18.11 -0.19
CA PHE A 535 -14.48 16.69 0.15
C PHE A 535 -15.72 16.12 0.85
N LEU A 536 -16.33 16.90 1.75
CA LEU A 536 -17.60 16.53 2.38
C LEU A 536 -18.75 16.46 1.37
N LYS A 537 -18.75 17.35 0.37
CA LYS A 537 -19.71 17.29 -0.73
C LYS A 537 -19.49 16.05 -1.60
N LEU A 538 -18.24 15.66 -1.90
CA LEU A 538 -17.95 14.41 -2.60
C LEU A 538 -18.39 13.18 -1.80
N ALA A 539 -18.34 13.25 -0.47
CA ALA A 539 -18.80 12.17 0.39
C ALA A 539 -20.32 11.90 0.25
N SER A 540 -21.14 12.86 -0.19
CA SER A 540 -22.57 12.60 -0.44
C SER A 540 -22.81 11.64 -1.61
N ALA A 541 -21.84 11.47 -2.52
CA ALA A 541 -21.93 10.48 -3.60
C ALA A 541 -22.04 9.04 -3.08
N LEU A 542 -21.62 8.80 -1.83
CA LEU A 542 -21.68 7.50 -1.15
C LEU A 542 -23.11 7.09 -0.81
N ASP A 543 -24.03 8.06 -0.69
CA ASP A 543 -25.41 7.77 -0.28
C ASP A 543 -26.12 6.89 -1.32
N LEU A 544 -25.86 7.12 -2.62
CA LEU A 544 -26.47 6.37 -3.71
C LEU A 544 -26.20 4.84 -3.64
N PRO A 545 -24.94 4.37 -3.60
CA PRO A 545 -24.65 2.93 -3.49
C PRO A 545 -24.97 2.32 -2.12
N LEU A 546 -25.05 3.12 -1.05
CA LEU A 546 -25.24 2.60 0.32
C LEU A 546 -26.71 2.59 0.77
N LEU A 547 -27.57 3.41 0.19
CA LEU A 547 -28.97 3.56 0.62
C LEU A 547 -29.71 2.22 0.65
N ARG A 548 -29.66 1.46 -0.45
CA ARG A 548 -30.38 0.18 -0.58
C ARG A 548 -29.78 -0.92 0.29
N ILE A 549 -28.46 -0.91 0.48
CA ILE A 549 -27.75 -1.86 1.34
C ILE A 549 -28.15 -1.65 2.80
N ASN A 550 -28.25 -0.39 3.23
CA ASN A 550 -28.69 -0.02 4.56
C ASN A 550 -30.18 -0.36 4.77
N GLN A 551 -31.05 -0.04 3.82
CA GLN A 551 -32.48 -0.42 3.88
C GLN A 551 -32.69 -1.94 3.95
N ALA A 552 -31.83 -2.73 3.29
CA ALA A 552 -31.89 -4.18 3.32
C ALA A 552 -31.27 -4.81 4.59
N ASN A 553 -30.65 -4.02 5.47
CA ASN A 553 -29.84 -4.49 6.60
C ASN A 553 -28.79 -5.55 6.19
N SER A 554 -28.16 -5.36 5.02
CA SER A 554 -27.19 -6.33 4.49
C SER A 554 -25.86 -6.30 5.27
N PRO A 555 -25.21 -7.45 5.50
CA PRO A 555 -23.86 -7.50 6.09
C PRO A 555 -22.79 -6.81 5.23
N ASP A 556 -23.07 -6.59 3.94
CA ASP A 556 -22.15 -5.93 3.01
C ASP A 556 -22.01 -4.42 3.24
N LEU A 557 -22.87 -3.80 4.06
CA LEU A 557 -22.86 -2.36 4.31
C LEU A 557 -21.49 -1.85 4.75
N LEU A 558 -20.85 -2.57 5.68
CA LEU A 558 -19.52 -2.21 6.18
C LEU A 558 -18.46 -2.30 5.07
N SER A 559 -18.46 -3.41 4.31
CA SER A 559 -17.42 -3.67 3.30
C SER A 559 -17.51 -2.69 2.12
N VAL A 560 -18.73 -2.36 1.67
CA VAL A 560 -18.98 -1.41 0.58
C VAL A 560 -18.70 0.03 1.02
N SER A 561 -19.14 0.39 2.23
CA SER A 561 -18.85 1.71 2.79
C SER A 561 -17.35 1.94 2.99
N GLN A 562 -16.61 0.91 3.44
CA GLN A 562 -15.14 0.95 3.54
C GLN A 562 -14.47 1.15 2.17
N TYR A 563 -14.96 0.51 1.11
CA TYR A 563 -14.40 0.67 -0.23
C TYR A 563 -14.50 2.12 -0.71
N TYR A 564 -15.71 2.66 -0.83
CA TYR A 564 -15.87 3.99 -1.41
C TYR A 564 -15.35 5.09 -0.47
N SER A 565 -15.45 4.94 0.85
CA SER A 565 -14.80 5.86 1.78
C SER A 565 -13.28 5.80 1.62
N GLY A 566 -12.70 4.62 1.43
CA GLY A 566 -11.28 4.41 1.17
C GLY A 566 -10.82 5.11 -0.12
N GLU A 567 -11.58 4.98 -1.20
CA GLU A 567 -11.34 5.67 -2.48
C GLU A 567 -11.36 7.19 -2.32
N LEU A 568 -12.36 7.72 -1.61
CA LEU A 568 -12.45 9.16 -1.37
C LEU A 568 -11.29 9.65 -0.48
N VAL A 569 -10.92 8.92 0.56
CA VAL A 569 -9.77 9.24 1.41
C VAL A 569 -8.46 9.16 0.62
N SER A 570 -8.31 8.19 -0.29
CA SER A 570 -7.17 8.09 -1.20
C SER A 570 -7.07 9.34 -2.10
N TYR A 571 -8.20 9.81 -2.63
CA TYR A 571 -8.26 11.06 -3.38
C TYR A 571 -7.90 12.29 -2.53
N VAL A 572 -8.44 12.41 -1.31
CA VAL A 572 -8.08 13.48 -0.37
C VAL A 572 -6.58 13.48 -0.09
N ARG A 573 -5.98 12.31 0.16
CA ARG A 573 -4.53 12.14 0.34
C ARG A 573 -3.76 12.59 -0.91
N LYS A 574 -4.21 12.23 -2.12
CA LYS A 574 -3.61 12.67 -3.39
C LYS A 574 -3.59 14.20 -3.51
N VAL A 575 -4.71 14.87 -3.20
CA VAL A 575 -4.80 16.33 -3.28
C VAL A 575 -3.90 17.00 -2.24
N LEU A 576 -3.92 16.53 -0.99
CA LEU A 576 -3.16 17.13 0.11
C LEU A 576 -1.66 16.78 0.11
N GLN A 577 -1.23 15.75 -0.63
CA GLN A 577 0.19 15.37 -0.76
C GLN A 577 1.08 16.51 -1.26
N ILE A 578 0.52 17.49 -1.96
CA ILE A 578 1.24 18.69 -2.41
C ILE A 578 1.87 19.48 -1.26
N ILE A 579 1.30 19.40 -0.05
CA ILE A 579 1.80 20.08 1.15
C ILE A 579 3.15 19.45 1.57
N PRO A 580 3.22 18.15 1.92
CA PRO A 580 4.50 17.46 2.13
C PRO A 580 5.50 17.62 0.98
N GLU A 581 5.07 17.53 -0.29
CA GLU A 581 5.96 17.70 -1.45
C GLU A 581 6.61 19.10 -1.48
N SER A 582 5.82 20.12 -1.17
CA SER A 582 6.29 21.51 -1.12
C SER A 582 7.19 21.75 0.10
N MET A 583 6.86 21.15 1.25
CA MET A 583 7.72 21.14 2.44
C MET A 583 9.08 20.49 2.16
N PHE A 584 9.11 19.33 1.50
CA PHE A 584 10.35 18.63 1.14
C PHE A 584 11.19 19.40 0.11
N THR A 585 10.54 20.13 -0.79
CA THR A 585 11.24 21.00 -1.74
C THR A 585 12.00 22.11 -0.99
N SER A 586 11.39 22.68 0.06
CA SER A 586 12.07 23.61 0.96
C SER A 586 13.12 22.91 1.82
N LEU A 587 12.83 21.72 2.34
CA LEU A 587 13.74 20.92 3.16
C LEU A 587 15.03 20.57 2.41
N LEU A 588 14.96 20.21 1.13
CA LEU A 588 16.15 19.91 0.32
C LEU A 588 17.08 21.11 0.16
N LYS A 589 16.53 22.32 0.13
CA LYS A 589 17.34 23.54 0.16
C LYS A 589 18.00 23.73 1.52
N ILE A 590 17.29 23.42 2.60
CA ILE A 590 17.86 23.41 3.97
C ILE A 590 18.98 22.38 4.07
N ILE A 591 18.78 21.14 3.62
CA ILE A 591 19.79 20.07 3.59
C ILE A 591 21.04 20.57 2.86
N LYS A 592 20.89 21.14 1.66
CA LYS A 592 22.02 21.67 0.91
C LYS A 592 22.79 22.74 1.70
N LEU A 593 22.07 23.72 2.26
CA LEU A 593 22.66 24.81 3.04
C LEU A 593 23.38 24.27 4.29
N GLN A 594 22.77 23.35 5.04
CA GLN A 594 23.34 22.78 6.26
C GLN A 594 24.55 21.87 6.00
N THR A 595 24.56 21.13 4.89
CA THR A 595 25.63 20.18 4.59
C THR A 595 26.83 20.84 3.89
N HIS A 596 26.61 21.84 3.04
CA HIS A 596 27.67 22.37 2.17
C HIS A 596 28.04 23.84 2.43
N ASP A 597 27.09 24.66 2.88
CA ASP A 597 27.27 26.12 2.95
C ASP A 597 27.50 26.62 4.39
N ILE A 598 26.87 25.97 5.37
CA ILE A 598 26.96 26.34 6.79
C ILE A 598 28.09 25.56 7.45
N ILE A 599 29.01 26.31 8.09
CA ILE A 599 30.12 25.75 8.84
C ILE A 599 29.65 25.52 10.28
N GLU A 600 29.87 24.31 10.80
CA GLU A 600 29.56 24.00 12.19
C GLU A 600 30.41 24.81 13.15
N VAL A 601 29.77 25.27 14.23
CA VAL A 601 30.45 26.02 15.28
C VAL A 601 31.24 25.03 16.13
N PRO A 602 32.57 25.15 16.23
CA PRO A 602 33.38 24.26 17.06
C PRO A 602 33.07 24.48 18.54
N THR A 603 33.36 23.49 19.39
CA THR A 603 33.14 23.56 20.84
C THR A 603 33.95 24.66 21.52
N ARG A 604 35.04 25.15 20.88
CA ARG A 604 35.84 26.30 21.30
C ARG A 604 36.11 27.17 20.08
N LEU A 605 35.80 28.47 20.18
CA LEU A 605 35.93 29.42 19.09
C LEU A 605 36.61 30.71 19.57
N ASP A 606 37.62 31.17 18.83
CA ASP A 606 38.26 32.47 19.06
C ASP A 606 37.24 33.60 18.83
N LYS A 607 37.22 34.60 19.72
CA LYS A 607 36.25 35.72 19.66
C LYS A 607 36.26 36.44 18.31
N ASP A 608 37.43 36.60 17.69
CA ASP A 608 37.60 37.32 16.43
C ASP A 608 37.01 36.55 15.23
N LYS A 609 36.89 35.22 15.33
CA LYS A 609 36.29 34.35 14.30
C LYS A 609 34.78 34.23 14.44
N LEU A 610 34.18 34.79 15.49
CA LEU A 610 32.74 34.66 15.75
C LEU A 610 31.87 35.22 14.61
N ARG A 611 32.33 36.29 13.94
CA ARG A 611 31.64 36.87 12.79
C ARG A 611 31.66 35.95 11.56
N ASP A 612 32.74 35.20 11.37
CA ASP A 612 32.89 34.28 10.24
C ASP A 612 31.98 33.05 10.41
N TYR A 613 31.84 32.53 11.63
CA TYR A 613 30.96 31.40 11.96
C TYR A 613 29.48 31.80 12.14
N ALA A 614 29.19 33.10 12.31
CA ALA A 614 27.82 33.58 12.42
C ALA A 614 27.02 33.35 11.12
N GLN A 615 27.66 33.45 9.95
CA GLN A 615 27.08 33.12 8.63
C GLN A 615 25.63 33.61 8.46
N LEU A 616 25.40 34.90 8.71
CA LEU A 616 24.05 35.48 8.84
C LEU A 616 23.18 35.28 7.59
N ALA A 617 23.74 35.41 6.38
CA ALA A 617 22.98 35.26 5.14
C ALA A 617 22.50 33.81 4.90
N PRO A 618 23.36 32.77 4.93
CA PRO A 618 22.92 31.38 4.88
C PRO A 618 21.91 31.02 5.98
N ARG A 619 22.13 31.48 7.22
CA ARG A 619 21.21 31.22 8.34
C ARG A 619 19.85 31.92 8.17
N TYR A 620 19.83 33.12 7.61
CA TYR A 620 18.58 33.83 7.29
C TYR A 620 17.76 33.07 6.24
N GLU A 621 18.40 32.54 5.19
CA GLU A 621 17.71 31.72 4.19
C GLU A 621 17.16 30.43 4.80
N VAL A 622 17.91 29.76 5.70
CA VAL A 622 17.37 28.61 6.46
C VAL A 622 16.14 29.02 7.28
N ALA A 623 16.17 30.15 8.00
CA ALA A 623 15.04 30.63 8.78
C ALA A 623 13.81 30.93 7.90
N LYS A 624 14.01 31.56 6.74
CA LYS A 624 12.95 31.85 5.77
C LYS A 624 12.31 30.57 5.21
N LEU A 625 13.11 29.57 4.87
CA LEU A 625 12.63 28.26 4.41
C LEU A 625 11.90 27.51 5.53
N THR A 626 12.39 27.60 6.76
CA THR A 626 11.75 27.00 7.95
C THR A 626 10.38 27.63 8.20
N HIS A 627 10.27 28.97 8.09
CA HIS A 627 9.00 29.67 8.20
C HIS A 627 8.01 29.27 7.09
N ALA A 628 8.50 29.09 5.85
CA ALA A 628 7.64 28.60 4.77
C ALA A 628 7.10 27.18 5.08
N ILE A 629 7.93 26.29 5.64
CA ILE A 629 7.50 24.96 6.10
C ILE A 629 6.45 25.08 7.20
N SER A 630 6.60 25.99 8.17
CA SER A 630 5.61 26.16 9.25
C SER A 630 4.25 26.65 8.73
N ILE A 631 4.21 27.51 7.70
CA ILE A 631 2.93 27.95 7.09
C ILE A 631 2.19 26.77 6.44
N PHE A 632 2.91 25.87 5.77
CA PHE A 632 2.31 24.65 5.21
C PHE A 632 1.75 23.73 6.29
N THR A 633 2.49 23.53 7.38
CA THR A 633 2.03 22.79 8.56
C THR A 633 0.78 23.43 9.18
N GLU A 634 0.78 24.76 9.37
CA GLU A 634 -0.38 25.46 9.92
C GLU A 634 -1.61 25.30 9.02
N GLY A 635 -1.45 25.46 7.69
CA GLY A 635 -2.54 25.35 6.73
C GLY A 635 -3.26 24.00 6.75
N ILE A 636 -2.54 22.87 6.87
CA ILE A 636 -3.17 21.56 7.02
C ILE A 636 -3.79 21.36 8.41
N LEU A 637 -3.17 21.88 9.47
CA LEU A 637 -3.68 21.77 10.84
C LEU A 637 -4.90 22.68 11.11
N MET A 638 -5.14 23.71 10.30
CA MET A 638 -6.39 24.48 10.32
C MET A 638 -7.61 23.67 9.87
N MET A 639 -7.39 22.59 9.11
CA MET A 639 -8.45 21.65 8.78
C MET A 639 -8.94 20.99 10.06
N LYS A 640 -10.25 20.93 10.27
CA LYS A 640 -10.81 20.16 11.40
C LYS A 640 -10.80 18.67 11.04
N THR A 641 -10.68 17.81 12.05
CA THR A 641 -10.92 16.38 11.89
C THR A 641 -12.28 16.15 11.27
N THR A 642 -12.34 15.36 10.19
CA THR A 642 -13.51 15.27 9.33
C THR A 642 -13.90 13.83 9.10
N LEU A 643 -15.17 13.50 9.29
CA LEU A 643 -15.71 12.20 8.90
C LEU A 643 -16.00 12.22 7.40
N VAL A 644 -15.30 11.39 6.64
CA VAL A 644 -15.44 11.25 5.19
C VAL A 644 -15.99 9.84 4.92
N GLY A 645 -17.28 9.77 4.61
CA GLY A 645 -18.01 8.49 4.63
C GLY A 645 -18.03 7.92 6.05
N ILE A 646 -17.40 6.76 6.25
CA ILE A 646 -17.22 6.13 7.58
C ILE A 646 -15.80 6.28 8.14
N ILE A 647 -14.88 6.90 7.39
CA ILE A 647 -13.48 7.04 7.79
C ILE A 647 -13.25 8.43 8.38
N LYS A 648 -12.72 8.47 9.60
CA LYS A 648 -12.31 9.71 10.25
C LYS A 648 -10.94 10.12 9.73
N VAL A 649 -10.89 11.27 9.06
CA VAL A 649 -9.67 11.86 8.51
C VAL A 649 -9.10 12.85 9.52
N ASP A 650 -7.93 12.51 10.07
CA ASP A 650 -7.15 13.38 10.95
C ASP A 650 -6.05 14.14 10.16
N PRO A 651 -6.09 15.48 10.09
CA PRO A 651 -5.11 16.28 9.37
C PRO A 651 -3.67 16.10 9.88
N LYS A 652 -3.48 15.87 11.19
CA LYS A 652 -2.14 15.63 11.74
C LYS A 652 -1.58 14.31 11.21
N GLN A 653 -2.37 13.25 11.26
CA GLN A 653 -2.00 11.95 10.68
C GLN A 653 -1.77 12.04 9.16
N LEU A 654 -2.60 12.78 8.42
CA LEU A 654 -2.40 13.00 6.98
C LEU A 654 -1.06 13.68 6.68
N LEU A 655 -0.69 14.69 7.48
CA LEU A 655 0.58 15.38 7.34
C LEU A 655 1.74 14.41 7.60
N GLU A 656 1.66 13.64 8.69
CA GLU A 656 2.69 12.65 9.05
C GLU A 656 2.85 11.59 7.95
N ASP A 657 1.76 10.99 7.48
CA ASP A 657 1.75 10.00 6.39
C ASP A 657 2.33 10.58 5.10
N GLY A 658 2.00 11.85 4.79
CA GLY A 658 2.51 12.54 3.62
C GLY A 658 4.01 12.84 3.70
N ILE A 659 4.52 13.22 4.88
CA ILE A 659 5.94 13.41 5.16
C ILE A 659 6.69 12.08 5.06
N ARG A 660 6.16 11.01 5.66
CA ARG A 660 6.69 9.64 5.53
C ARG A 660 6.77 9.22 4.06
N LYS A 661 5.73 9.50 3.27
CA LYS A 661 5.68 9.16 1.83
C LYS A 661 6.75 9.87 1.02
N GLU A 662 6.96 11.18 1.25
CA GLU A 662 8.06 11.90 0.58
C GLU A 662 9.43 11.39 1.07
N LEU A 663 9.59 11.11 2.36
CA LEU A 663 10.84 10.56 2.90
C LEU A 663 11.19 9.24 2.21
N VAL A 664 10.25 8.30 2.17
CA VAL A 664 10.41 6.98 1.54
C VAL A 664 10.78 7.13 0.08
N LYS A 665 10.09 7.99 -0.67
CA LYS A 665 10.37 8.24 -2.09
C LYS A 665 11.79 8.76 -2.31
N ARG A 666 12.24 9.73 -1.51
CA ARG A 666 13.55 10.38 -1.66
C ARG A 666 14.69 9.45 -1.23
N VAL A 667 14.54 8.77 -0.08
CA VAL A 667 15.55 7.82 0.43
C VAL A 667 15.67 6.61 -0.49
N ALA A 668 14.56 5.99 -0.89
CA ALA A 668 14.59 4.85 -1.81
C ALA A 668 15.25 5.22 -3.16
N PHE A 669 14.99 6.43 -3.67
CA PHE A 669 15.65 6.93 -4.88
C PHE A 669 17.15 7.17 -4.68
N ALA A 670 17.55 7.76 -3.55
CA ALA A 670 18.96 7.98 -3.21
C ALA A 670 19.73 6.66 -3.10
N LEU A 671 19.17 5.65 -2.43
CA LEU A 671 19.73 4.30 -2.33
C LEU A 671 19.83 3.64 -3.70
N HIS A 672 18.75 3.70 -4.51
CA HIS A 672 18.74 3.12 -5.84
C HIS A 672 19.83 3.74 -6.75
N ARG A 673 19.90 5.08 -6.83
CA ARG A 673 20.83 5.79 -7.71
C ARG A 673 22.27 5.76 -7.19
N GLY A 674 22.47 5.90 -5.89
CA GLY A 674 23.80 5.94 -5.26
C GLY A 674 24.57 4.63 -5.44
N LEU A 675 23.86 3.49 -5.39
CA LEU A 675 24.43 2.15 -5.46
C LEU A 675 24.26 1.51 -6.85
N ILE A 676 24.55 2.28 -7.91
CA ILE A 676 24.73 1.76 -9.27
C ILE A 676 26.23 1.74 -9.55
N PHE A 677 26.78 0.58 -9.88
CA PHE A 677 28.22 0.39 -10.10
C PHE A 677 28.51 0.10 -11.57
N ASN A 678 29.65 0.54 -12.07
CA ASN A 678 30.14 0.16 -13.39
C ASN A 678 31.10 -1.04 -13.27
N PRO A 679 30.74 -2.24 -13.77
CA PRO A 679 31.59 -3.43 -13.66
C PRO A 679 32.95 -3.30 -14.37
N ARG A 680 33.08 -2.36 -15.32
CA ARG A 680 34.30 -2.12 -16.09
C ARG A 680 35.24 -1.07 -15.47
N ALA A 681 34.86 -0.45 -14.35
CA ALA A 681 35.70 0.52 -13.67
C ALA A 681 37.00 -0.15 -13.17
N LYS A 682 38.15 0.47 -13.45
CA LYS A 682 39.47 -0.04 -13.05
C LYS A 682 39.67 0.07 -11.52
N PRO A 683 39.56 1.26 -10.89
CA PRO A 683 39.39 1.34 -9.44
C PRO A 683 37.94 1.03 -9.05
N SER A 684 37.75 0.41 -7.89
CA SER A 684 36.41 0.21 -7.33
C SER A 684 35.76 1.55 -7.01
N GLU A 685 34.52 1.75 -7.49
CA GLU A 685 33.71 2.92 -7.18
C GLU A 685 32.96 2.77 -5.83
N LEU A 686 33.07 1.62 -5.17
CA LEU A 686 32.28 1.27 -3.98
C LEU A 686 32.46 2.27 -2.83
N MET A 687 33.71 2.53 -2.43
CA MET A 687 33.99 3.44 -1.32
C MET A 687 33.59 4.90 -1.58
N PRO A 688 33.97 5.50 -2.72
CA PRO A 688 33.52 6.86 -3.06
C PRO A 688 32.00 7.00 -3.06
N LYS A 689 31.28 6.04 -3.66
CA LYS A 689 29.80 6.07 -3.72
C LYS A 689 29.15 5.89 -2.36
N LEU A 690 29.68 5.03 -1.51
CA LEU A 690 29.18 4.86 -0.14
C LEU A 690 29.36 6.14 0.68
N LYS A 691 30.51 6.81 0.58
CA LYS A 691 30.75 8.09 1.28
C LYS A 691 29.81 9.20 0.82
N GLU A 692 29.59 9.32 -0.49
CA GLU A 692 28.64 10.29 -1.06
C GLU A 692 27.20 10.02 -0.57
N LEU A 693 26.80 8.74 -0.58
CA LEU A 693 25.49 8.33 -0.09
C LEU A 693 25.36 8.54 1.42
N GLY A 694 26.39 8.22 2.21
CA GLY A 694 26.44 8.44 3.65
C GLY A 694 26.24 9.92 4.01
N ALA A 695 26.94 10.83 3.32
CA ALA A 695 26.73 12.27 3.50
C ALA A 695 25.31 12.72 3.15
N THR A 696 24.71 12.12 2.11
CA THR A 696 23.31 12.39 1.74
C THR A 696 22.33 11.90 2.80
N MET A 697 22.53 10.71 3.36
CA MET A 697 21.70 10.12 4.40
C MET A 697 21.81 10.89 5.72
N ASP A 698 23.02 11.29 6.12
CA ASP A 698 23.25 12.16 7.28
C ASP A 698 22.56 13.53 7.12
N GLY A 699 22.63 14.12 5.92
CA GLY A 699 21.90 15.35 5.59
C GLY A 699 20.39 15.23 5.82
N PHE A 700 19.77 14.12 5.41
CA PHE A 700 18.36 13.85 5.72
C PHE A 700 18.10 13.70 7.21
N HIS A 701 18.92 12.91 7.92
CA HIS A 701 18.78 12.67 9.36
C HIS A 701 18.80 13.99 10.15
N ARG A 702 19.83 14.83 9.92
CA ARG A 702 20.00 16.12 10.60
C ARG A 702 18.89 17.12 10.27
N SER A 703 18.45 17.16 9.03
CA SER A 703 17.35 18.05 8.65
C SER A 703 16.02 17.63 9.28
N PHE A 704 15.77 16.32 9.45
CA PHE A 704 14.61 15.82 10.18
C PHE A 704 14.67 16.14 11.67
N GLU A 705 15.85 16.03 12.28
CA GLU A 705 16.10 16.49 13.66
C GLU A 705 15.81 17.98 13.80
N TYR A 706 16.21 18.80 12.83
CA TYR A 706 16.00 20.25 12.84
C TYR A 706 14.53 20.67 12.68
N ILE A 707 13.78 20.07 11.74
CA ILE A 707 12.40 20.50 11.47
C ILE A 707 11.36 19.97 12.44
N GLN A 708 11.70 18.96 13.26
CA GLN A 708 10.73 18.20 14.06
C GLN A 708 9.88 19.11 14.97
N ASP A 709 10.50 20.11 15.60
CA ASP A 709 9.83 21.04 16.51
C ASP A 709 8.90 22.01 15.76
N TYR A 710 9.27 22.42 14.55
CA TYR A 710 8.48 23.34 13.72
C TYR A 710 7.26 22.68 13.08
N VAL A 711 7.32 21.35 12.91
CA VAL A 711 6.24 20.55 12.31
C VAL A 711 5.43 19.80 13.37
N ASN A 712 5.90 19.74 14.62
CA ASN A 712 5.29 19.02 15.74
C ASN A 712 5.09 17.51 15.46
N ILE A 713 6.16 16.88 14.95
CA ILE A 713 6.24 15.45 14.65
C ILE A 713 7.52 14.85 15.23
N TYR A 714 7.55 13.54 15.49
CA TYR A 714 8.77 12.86 15.95
C TYR A 714 9.67 12.50 14.77
N GLY A 715 10.43 13.48 14.27
CA GLY A 715 11.23 13.36 13.05
C GLY A 715 12.23 12.19 13.05
N LEU A 716 12.99 12.03 14.15
CA LEU A 716 13.99 10.95 14.27
C LEU A 716 13.36 9.55 14.35
N LYS A 717 12.20 9.43 15.01
CA LYS A 717 11.45 8.17 15.06
C LYS A 717 10.97 7.78 13.66
N ILE A 718 10.38 8.73 12.92
CA ILE A 718 9.95 8.53 11.54
C ILE A 718 11.14 8.10 10.66
N TRP A 719 12.28 8.78 10.79
CA TRP A 719 13.49 8.40 10.07
C TRP A 719 13.87 6.93 10.31
N GLN A 720 13.96 6.51 11.57
CA GLN A 720 14.35 5.15 11.93
C GLN A 720 13.36 4.11 11.42
N GLU A 721 12.05 4.35 11.58
CA GLU A 721 10.98 3.46 11.11
C GLU A 721 11.01 3.29 9.58
N GLU A 722 11.08 4.41 8.84
CA GLU A 722 10.97 4.39 7.38
C GLU A 722 12.25 3.87 6.71
N VAL A 723 13.44 4.23 7.20
CA VAL A 723 14.71 3.69 6.66
C VAL A 723 14.80 2.18 6.88
N SER A 724 14.41 1.71 8.08
CA SER A 724 14.30 0.27 8.36
C SER A 724 13.34 -0.42 7.40
N ARG A 725 12.16 0.17 7.18
CA ARG A 725 11.13 -0.38 6.28
C ARG A 725 11.63 -0.49 4.83
N ILE A 726 12.29 0.56 4.32
CA ILE A 726 12.84 0.60 2.96
C ILE A 726 13.89 -0.50 2.77
N ILE A 727 14.85 -0.61 3.68
CA ILE A 727 15.95 -1.57 3.54
C ILE A 727 15.41 -3.00 3.63
N ASN A 728 14.60 -3.30 4.65
CA ASN A 728 14.08 -4.66 4.84
C ASN A 728 13.16 -5.10 3.70
N TYR A 729 12.32 -4.20 3.16
CA TYR A 729 11.54 -4.48 1.96
C TYR A 729 12.44 -4.84 0.76
N ASN A 730 13.47 -4.04 0.49
CA ASN A 730 14.37 -4.32 -0.65
C ASN A 730 15.17 -5.62 -0.45
N VAL A 731 15.56 -5.95 0.79
CA VAL A 731 16.16 -7.25 1.12
C VAL A 731 15.20 -8.39 0.85
N GLU A 732 13.95 -8.29 1.29
CA GLU A 732 12.92 -9.31 1.06
C GLU A 732 12.68 -9.53 -0.44
N GLN A 733 12.55 -8.45 -1.21
CA GLN A 733 12.34 -8.52 -2.66
C GLN A 733 13.57 -9.08 -3.41
N GLU A 734 14.80 -8.84 -2.95
CA GLU A 734 15.98 -9.50 -3.50
C GLU A 734 16.02 -11.00 -3.12
N CYS A 735 15.61 -11.34 -1.88
CA CYS A 735 15.56 -12.72 -1.40
C CYS A 735 14.51 -13.57 -2.12
N ASN A 736 13.44 -12.96 -2.67
CA ASN A 736 12.45 -13.65 -3.50
C ASN A 736 13.06 -14.39 -4.71
N ASN A 737 14.25 -14.01 -5.18
CA ASN A 737 14.98 -14.73 -6.24
C ASN A 737 15.48 -16.12 -5.81
N PHE A 738 15.46 -16.41 -4.52
CA PHE A 738 15.94 -17.67 -3.92
C PHE A 738 14.79 -18.51 -3.34
N LEU A 739 13.55 -18.00 -3.38
CA LEU A 739 12.36 -18.64 -2.83
C LEU A 739 11.48 -19.23 -3.94
N ARG A 740 10.81 -20.34 -3.64
CA ARG A 740 9.81 -20.96 -4.51
C ARG A 740 8.49 -20.18 -4.46
N THR A 741 7.95 -20.01 -3.25
CA THR A 741 6.79 -19.16 -2.98
C THR A 741 7.27 -17.74 -2.75
N LYS A 742 6.86 -16.80 -3.61
CA LYS A 742 7.35 -15.42 -3.56
C LYS A 742 6.44 -14.59 -2.67
N ILE A 743 7.05 -13.76 -1.83
CA ILE A 743 6.31 -12.80 -1.02
C ILE A 743 5.87 -11.66 -1.93
N GLN A 744 4.56 -11.58 -2.17
CA GLN A 744 3.96 -10.53 -2.98
C GLN A 744 3.88 -9.21 -2.20
N ASP A 745 3.71 -8.09 -2.91
CA ASP A 745 3.65 -6.77 -2.28
C ASP A 745 2.56 -6.65 -1.21
N TRP A 746 1.41 -7.26 -1.44
CA TRP A 746 0.29 -7.23 -0.49
C TRP A 746 0.49 -8.17 0.71
N GLN A 747 1.44 -9.10 0.63
CA GLN A 747 1.84 -10.01 1.73
C GLN A 747 2.99 -9.45 2.56
N SER A 748 3.81 -8.56 1.96
CA SER A 748 4.97 -7.98 2.62
C SER A 748 4.56 -7.10 3.79
N MET A 749 5.08 -7.39 4.98
CA MET A 749 4.84 -6.56 6.18
C MET A 749 5.45 -5.16 6.08
N TYR A 750 6.39 -4.95 5.15
CA TYR A 750 7.07 -3.67 4.95
C TYR A 750 6.39 -2.80 3.90
N GLN A 751 5.52 -3.37 3.06
CA GLN A 751 4.82 -2.61 2.05
C GLN A 751 3.52 -2.03 2.61
N SER A 752 3.27 -0.75 2.33
CA SER A 752 2.06 -0.05 2.74
C SER A 752 1.27 0.39 1.52
N THR A 753 -0.04 0.23 1.56
CA THR A 753 -0.95 0.76 0.52
C THR A 753 -0.94 2.29 0.51
N HIS A 754 -0.80 2.93 1.67
CA HIS A 754 -0.83 4.39 1.80
C HIS A 754 0.54 5.05 1.57
N ILE A 755 1.61 4.37 2.00
CA ILE A 755 2.99 4.85 1.93
C ILE A 755 3.82 3.81 1.15
N PRO A 756 3.58 3.63 -0.16
CA PRO A 756 4.23 2.56 -0.92
C PRO A 756 5.73 2.82 -1.08
N ILE A 757 6.54 1.78 -0.89
CA ILE A 757 7.96 1.81 -1.23
C ILE A 757 8.08 1.66 -2.75
N PRO A 758 8.73 2.60 -3.45
CA PRO A 758 8.80 2.58 -4.91
C PRO A 758 9.64 1.40 -5.41
N LYS A 759 9.15 0.75 -6.46
CA LYS A 759 9.94 -0.20 -7.26
C LYS A 759 10.64 0.53 -8.39
N PHE A 760 11.88 0.14 -8.65
CA PHE A 760 12.67 0.65 -9.75
C PHE A 760 12.96 -0.47 -10.73
N THR A 761 13.06 -0.14 -12.01
CA THR A 761 13.45 -1.12 -13.04
C THR A 761 14.84 -1.68 -12.73
N PRO A 762 15.03 -3.01 -12.79
CA PRO A 762 16.35 -3.62 -12.63
C PRO A 762 17.37 -3.05 -13.62
N VAL A 763 18.56 -2.71 -13.12
CA VAL A 763 19.68 -2.15 -13.92
C VAL A 763 20.67 -3.26 -14.31
N ASP A 764 20.71 -4.34 -13.53
CA ASP A 764 21.53 -5.53 -13.73
C ASP A 764 20.75 -6.79 -13.28
N GLU A 765 21.46 -7.89 -13.01
CA GLU A 765 20.86 -9.14 -12.51
C GLU A 765 20.23 -9.01 -11.11
N SER A 766 20.39 -7.87 -10.44
CA SER A 766 19.80 -7.55 -9.14
C SER A 766 18.43 -6.91 -9.30
N VAL A 767 17.49 -7.32 -8.45
CA VAL A 767 16.16 -6.71 -8.41
C VAL A 767 16.23 -5.35 -7.71
N THR A 768 17.12 -5.20 -6.74
CA THR A 768 17.20 -4.05 -5.83
C THR A 768 18.64 -3.55 -5.63
N PHE A 769 18.81 -2.42 -4.93
CA PHE A 769 20.13 -1.85 -4.65
C PHE A 769 20.98 -2.72 -3.70
N ILE A 770 20.36 -3.48 -2.79
CA ILE A 770 21.09 -4.31 -1.83
C ILE A 770 21.74 -5.50 -2.53
N GLY A 771 21.07 -6.05 -3.55
CA GLY A 771 21.66 -7.05 -4.45
C GLY A 771 22.86 -6.51 -5.21
N ARG A 772 22.78 -5.27 -5.71
CA ARG A 772 23.91 -4.61 -6.39
C ARG A 772 25.10 -4.39 -5.46
N LEU A 773 24.83 -3.89 -4.25
CA LEU A 773 25.85 -3.71 -3.22
C LEU A 773 26.53 -5.05 -2.88
N CYS A 774 25.74 -6.10 -2.63
CA CYS A 774 26.27 -7.43 -2.32
C CYS A 774 27.12 -8.00 -3.47
N ARG A 775 26.64 -7.92 -4.71
CA ARG A 775 27.37 -8.40 -5.89
C ARG A 775 28.66 -7.62 -6.11
N GLU A 776 28.66 -6.30 -5.90
CA GLU A 776 29.87 -5.47 -6.01
C GLU A 776 30.90 -5.83 -4.94
N ILE A 777 30.47 -6.05 -3.68
CA ILE A 777 31.34 -6.53 -2.60
C ILE A 777 31.96 -7.89 -2.97
N LEU A 778 31.15 -8.83 -3.49
CA LEU A 778 31.63 -10.13 -3.93
C LEU A 778 32.60 -10.03 -5.13
N ARG A 779 32.38 -9.07 -6.03
CA ARG A 779 33.26 -8.83 -7.19
C ARG A 779 34.64 -8.34 -6.74
N ILE A 780 34.70 -7.37 -5.83
CA ILE A 780 35.99 -6.81 -5.38
C ILE A 780 36.73 -7.73 -4.41
N THR A 781 36.04 -8.67 -3.77
CA THR A 781 36.65 -9.68 -2.87
C THR A 781 36.78 -11.05 -3.51
N ASP A 782 36.70 -11.14 -4.85
CA ASP A 782 36.75 -12.41 -5.59
C ASP A 782 38.08 -13.14 -5.29
N PRO A 783 38.05 -14.38 -4.75
CA PRO A 783 39.25 -15.14 -4.43
C PRO A 783 40.10 -15.53 -5.65
N LYS A 784 39.62 -15.32 -6.87
CA LYS A 784 40.41 -15.50 -8.10
C LYS A 784 41.37 -14.34 -8.38
N MET A 785 41.07 -13.15 -7.86
CA MET A 785 41.85 -11.94 -8.09
C MET A 785 42.46 -11.36 -6.81
N THR A 786 41.88 -11.70 -5.66
CA THR A 786 42.27 -11.15 -4.36
C THR A 786 42.60 -12.25 -3.37
N CYS A 787 43.42 -11.93 -2.36
CA CYS A 787 43.69 -12.78 -1.22
C CYS A 787 43.32 -12.07 0.09
N HIS A 788 42.72 -12.81 1.02
CA HIS A 788 42.37 -12.32 2.36
C HIS A 788 43.47 -12.65 3.36
N ILE A 789 43.87 -11.65 4.16
CA ILE A 789 44.86 -11.83 5.23
C ILE A 789 44.16 -11.66 6.58
N ASP A 790 43.91 -12.79 7.25
CA ASP A 790 43.18 -12.88 8.51
C ASP A 790 43.74 -12.01 9.64
N GLN A 791 45.07 -11.93 9.75
CA GLN A 791 45.72 -11.13 10.79
C GLN A 791 45.45 -9.63 10.63
N LEU A 792 45.20 -9.20 9.39
CA LEU A 792 44.95 -7.80 9.04
C LEU A 792 43.47 -7.51 8.75
N ASN A 793 42.61 -8.54 8.66
CA ASN A 793 41.22 -8.43 8.21
C ASN A 793 41.08 -7.59 6.93
N THR A 794 41.96 -7.83 5.95
CA THR A 794 42.12 -6.99 4.76
C THR A 794 42.32 -7.87 3.52
N TRP A 795 41.72 -7.44 2.41
CA TRP A 795 41.87 -8.04 1.09
C TRP A 795 42.91 -7.29 0.27
N TYR A 796 43.79 -8.05 -0.39
CA TYR A 796 44.83 -7.52 -1.27
C TYR A 796 44.66 -8.09 -2.68
N ASP A 797 44.96 -7.28 -3.69
CA ASP A 797 44.99 -7.74 -5.07
C ASP A 797 46.21 -8.64 -5.30
N MET A 798 46.01 -9.83 -5.86
CA MET A 798 47.07 -10.84 -5.99
C MET A 798 48.18 -10.44 -6.98
N LYS A 799 47.93 -9.49 -7.89
CA LYS A 799 48.89 -9.08 -8.92
C LYS A 799 49.65 -7.81 -8.55
N THR A 800 48.94 -6.84 -7.98
CA THR A 800 49.47 -5.51 -7.66
C THR A 800 49.86 -5.36 -6.20
N HIS A 801 49.42 -6.29 -5.33
CA HIS A 801 49.60 -6.26 -3.88
C HIS A 801 49.02 -5.00 -3.20
N GLN A 802 48.14 -4.28 -3.88
CA GLN A 802 47.46 -3.13 -3.31
C GLN A 802 46.29 -3.58 -2.43
N GLU A 803 46.04 -2.83 -1.34
CA GLU A 803 44.85 -3.00 -0.53
C GLU A 803 43.61 -2.73 -1.39
N VAL A 804 42.69 -3.70 -1.42
CA VAL A 804 41.42 -3.59 -2.13
C VAL A 804 40.33 -3.10 -1.19
N THR A 805 40.20 -3.75 -0.03
CA THR A 805 39.24 -3.37 1.01
C THR A 805 39.62 -3.97 2.37
N SER A 806 39.06 -3.43 3.44
CA SER A 806 39.32 -3.83 4.83
C SER A 806 38.05 -3.73 5.68
N SER A 807 38.13 -4.02 6.97
CA SER A 807 37.01 -3.90 7.91
C SER A 807 36.29 -2.54 7.86
N ARG A 808 37.00 -1.47 7.47
CA ARG A 808 36.44 -0.11 7.27
C ARG A 808 35.26 -0.06 6.31
N LEU A 809 35.19 -0.98 5.35
CA LEU A 809 34.06 -1.08 4.43
C LEU A 809 32.74 -1.29 5.19
N PHE A 810 32.74 -2.17 6.19
CA PHE A 810 31.53 -2.50 6.93
C PHE A 810 31.11 -1.37 7.86
N SER A 811 32.07 -0.66 8.46
CA SER A 811 31.78 0.58 9.21
C SER A 811 31.15 1.64 8.32
N GLU A 812 31.68 1.86 7.11
CA GLU A 812 31.11 2.83 6.16
C GLU A 812 29.71 2.41 5.66
N ILE A 813 29.49 1.12 5.41
CA ILE A 813 28.17 0.57 5.09
C ILE A 813 27.21 0.82 6.25
N GLN A 814 27.66 0.61 7.49
CA GLN A 814 26.85 0.89 8.67
C GLN A 814 26.52 2.37 8.82
N THR A 815 27.46 3.27 8.60
CA THR A 815 27.19 4.72 8.59
C THR A 815 26.17 5.10 7.52
N THR A 816 26.22 4.45 6.36
CA THR A 816 25.38 4.79 5.20
C THR A 816 23.98 4.18 5.25
N LEU A 817 23.87 2.90 5.63
CA LEU A 817 22.63 2.11 5.58
C LEU A 817 22.12 1.69 6.97
N GLY A 818 22.83 2.05 8.04
CA GLY A 818 22.53 1.62 9.39
C GLY A 818 22.77 0.12 9.61
N THR A 819 22.40 -0.34 10.82
CA THR A 819 22.44 -1.76 11.20
C THR A 819 21.55 -2.63 10.30
N PHE A 820 20.45 -2.07 9.79
CA PHE A 820 19.54 -2.77 8.87
C PHE A 820 20.20 -3.15 7.55
N GLY A 821 21.10 -2.31 7.02
CA GLY A 821 21.85 -2.61 5.79
C GLY A 821 22.77 -3.81 5.95
N LEU A 822 23.53 -3.85 7.05
CA LEU A 822 24.42 -4.96 7.38
C LEU A 822 23.66 -6.27 7.64
N ASN A 823 22.58 -6.22 8.42
CA ASN A 823 21.70 -7.37 8.65
C ASN A 823 21.07 -7.87 7.34
N GLY A 824 20.67 -6.94 6.47
CA GLY A 824 20.16 -7.25 5.13
C GLY A 824 21.16 -7.97 4.24
N LEU A 825 22.42 -7.51 4.24
CA LEU A 825 23.52 -8.16 3.54
C LEU A 825 23.81 -9.56 4.09
N ASP A 826 23.85 -9.72 5.43
CA ASP A 826 24.06 -11.02 6.05
C ASP A 826 22.96 -12.03 5.65
N ARG A 827 21.70 -11.61 5.69
CA ARG A 827 20.56 -12.41 5.27
C ARG A 827 20.64 -12.79 3.79
N LEU A 828 20.98 -11.85 2.92
CA LEU A 828 21.14 -12.13 1.49
C LEU A 828 22.28 -13.13 1.23
N LEU A 829 23.43 -12.95 1.90
CA LEU A 829 24.55 -13.89 1.84
C LEU A 829 24.14 -15.29 2.32
N CYS A 830 23.28 -15.40 3.33
CA CYS A 830 22.73 -16.71 3.74
C CYS A 830 21.99 -17.40 2.59
N PHE A 831 21.10 -16.71 1.88
CA PHE A 831 20.37 -17.28 0.74
C PHE A 831 21.30 -17.64 -0.42
N MET A 832 22.33 -16.81 -0.67
CA MET A 832 23.35 -17.11 -1.67
C MET A 832 24.16 -18.35 -1.31
N ILE A 833 24.53 -18.53 -0.04
CA ILE A 833 25.18 -19.75 0.46
C ILE A 833 24.26 -20.97 0.29
N VAL A 834 22.97 -20.87 0.64
CA VAL A 834 21.99 -21.95 0.44
C VAL A 834 21.97 -22.38 -1.03
N LYS A 835 21.86 -21.42 -1.96
CA LYS A 835 21.84 -21.69 -3.40
C LYS A 835 23.14 -22.32 -3.90
N GLU A 836 24.29 -21.82 -3.48
CA GLU A 836 25.59 -22.39 -3.86
C GLU A 836 25.79 -23.80 -3.28
N LEU A 837 25.32 -24.07 -2.06
CA LEU A 837 25.34 -25.42 -1.48
C LEU A 837 24.39 -26.39 -2.20
N GLN A 838 23.20 -25.93 -2.61
CA GLN A 838 22.29 -26.73 -3.45
C GLN A 838 22.87 -27.02 -4.84
N ASN A 839 23.52 -26.02 -5.46
CA ASN A 839 24.26 -26.18 -6.71
C ASN A 839 25.40 -27.20 -6.53
N PHE A 840 26.13 -27.10 -5.42
CA PHE A 840 27.18 -28.03 -5.05
C PHE A 840 26.64 -29.47 -4.91
N LEU A 841 25.51 -29.68 -4.23
CA LEU A 841 24.89 -31.01 -4.11
C LEU A 841 24.50 -31.58 -5.48
N SER A 842 23.94 -30.75 -6.34
CA SER A 842 23.56 -31.13 -7.71
C SER A 842 24.80 -31.49 -8.53
N MET A 843 25.87 -30.72 -8.41
CA MET A 843 27.17 -31.00 -9.02
C MET A 843 27.78 -32.30 -8.50
N PHE A 844 27.79 -32.52 -7.18
CA PHE A 844 28.29 -33.73 -6.55
C PHE A 844 27.53 -34.97 -7.06
N GLN A 845 26.21 -34.89 -7.16
CA GLN A 845 25.41 -35.99 -7.71
C GLN A 845 25.73 -36.25 -9.19
N LYS A 846 25.81 -35.20 -10.02
CA LYS A 846 26.01 -35.32 -11.47
C LYS A 846 27.42 -35.75 -11.85
N ILE A 847 28.45 -35.15 -11.25
CA ILE A 847 29.86 -35.33 -11.66
C ILE A 847 30.51 -36.49 -10.90
N ILE A 848 30.16 -36.71 -9.63
CA ILE A 848 30.82 -37.73 -8.79
C ILE A 848 29.97 -38.99 -8.70
N LEU A 849 28.68 -38.89 -8.37
CA LEU A 849 27.86 -40.07 -8.12
C LEU A 849 27.30 -40.74 -9.39
N ARG A 850 27.30 -40.08 -10.56
CA ARG A 850 26.89 -40.72 -11.83
C ARG A 850 28.07 -41.25 -12.65
N ASP A 851 29.29 -40.85 -12.33
CA ASP A 851 30.49 -41.27 -13.05
C ASP A 851 31.07 -42.57 -12.45
N ARG A 852 30.94 -43.67 -13.18
CA ARG A 852 31.40 -45.00 -12.74
C ARG A 852 32.92 -45.04 -12.48
N THR A 853 33.72 -44.35 -13.30
CA THR A 853 35.18 -44.34 -13.18
C THR A 853 35.63 -43.62 -11.91
N VAL A 854 34.95 -42.51 -11.58
CA VAL A 854 35.19 -41.77 -10.33
C VAL A 854 34.79 -42.63 -9.12
N GLN A 855 33.63 -43.27 -9.16
CA GLN A 855 33.19 -44.14 -8.07
C GLN A 855 34.14 -45.31 -7.82
N GLU A 856 34.61 -45.98 -8.88
CA GLU A 856 35.56 -47.09 -8.76
C GLU A 856 36.90 -46.62 -8.18
N THR A 857 37.37 -45.44 -8.59
CA THR A 857 38.58 -44.81 -8.02
C THR A 857 38.40 -44.51 -6.53
N LEU A 858 37.26 -43.93 -6.13
CA LEU A 858 36.95 -43.63 -4.72
C LEU A 858 36.82 -44.90 -3.88
N LYS A 859 36.20 -45.95 -4.41
CA LYS A 859 36.09 -47.27 -3.75
C LYS A 859 37.46 -47.91 -3.56
N THR A 860 38.31 -47.89 -4.59
CA THR A 860 39.68 -48.40 -4.53
C THR A 860 40.51 -47.66 -3.47
N LEU A 861 40.40 -46.33 -3.45
CA LEU A 861 41.07 -45.52 -2.44
C LEU A 861 40.57 -45.83 -1.03
N MET A 862 39.25 -45.91 -0.81
CA MET A 862 38.66 -46.27 0.49
C MET A 862 39.19 -47.60 1.02
N ASN A 863 39.34 -48.60 0.16
CA ASN A 863 39.91 -49.89 0.54
C ASN A 863 41.40 -49.78 0.91
N ALA A 864 42.17 -48.95 0.21
CA ALA A 864 43.60 -48.76 0.46
C ALA A 864 43.90 -47.95 1.74
N VAL A 865 42.99 -47.07 2.16
CA VAL A 865 43.14 -46.23 3.37
C VAL A 865 42.48 -46.83 4.62
N SER A 866 41.77 -47.95 4.47
CA SER A 866 41.15 -48.66 5.60
C SER A 866 42.12 -49.70 6.17
N PRO A 867 42.33 -49.77 7.50
CA PRO A 867 41.68 -48.96 8.56
C PRO A 867 42.31 -47.56 8.73
N LEU A 868 41.49 -46.54 9.02
CA LEU A 868 41.91 -45.12 9.11
C LEU A 868 43.00 -44.81 10.18
N LYS A 869 43.22 -45.74 11.13
CA LYS A 869 44.24 -45.58 12.18
C LYS A 869 45.62 -46.10 11.75
N SER A 870 45.73 -46.91 10.68
CA SER A 870 47.02 -47.48 10.23
C SER A 870 47.79 -46.53 9.32
N ILE A 871 49.07 -46.82 9.12
CA ILE A 871 49.95 -46.14 8.15
C ILE A 871 49.73 -46.74 6.76
N VAL A 872 49.66 -45.89 5.73
CA VAL A 872 49.52 -46.30 4.34
C VAL A 872 50.90 -46.43 3.69
N ALA A 873 51.28 -47.66 3.30
CA ALA A 873 52.53 -47.92 2.58
C ALA A 873 52.47 -47.30 1.17
N ASN A 874 53.55 -46.63 0.73
CA ASN A 874 53.59 -45.89 -0.54
C ASN A 874 52.46 -44.84 -0.70
N SER A 875 52.05 -44.20 0.41
CA SER A 875 51.04 -43.14 0.49
C SER A 875 51.13 -42.12 -0.64
N ASN A 876 52.34 -41.61 -0.96
CA ASN A 876 52.53 -40.65 -2.05
C ASN A 876 51.96 -41.19 -3.38
N LYS A 877 52.33 -42.42 -3.78
CA LYS A 877 51.83 -43.02 -5.03
C LYS A 877 50.32 -43.24 -5.03
N ILE A 878 49.76 -43.68 -3.89
CA ILE A 878 48.33 -43.98 -3.76
C ILE A 878 47.50 -42.69 -3.86
N TYR A 879 47.87 -41.66 -3.10
CA TYR A 879 47.14 -40.38 -3.10
C TYR A 879 47.32 -39.62 -4.41
N PHE A 880 48.54 -39.50 -4.96
CA PHE A 880 48.75 -38.84 -6.25
C PHE A 880 48.05 -39.56 -7.40
N SER A 881 48.00 -40.90 -7.41
CA SER A 881 47.26 -41.66 -8.42
C SER A 881 45.75 -41.39 -8.35
N ALA A 882 45.19 -41.30 -7.14
CA ALA A 882 43.79 -40.95 -6.96
C ALA A 882 43.49 -39.52 -7.43
N ILE A 883 44.31 -38.53 -7.04
CA ILE A 883 44.16 -37.13 -7.45
C ILE A 883 44.20 -36.99 -8.98
N ALA A 884 45.16 -37.65 -9.64
CA ALA A 884 45.30 -37.61 -11.10
C ALA A 884 44.05 -38.15 -11.82
N LYS A 885 43.44 -39.22 -11.29
CA LYS A 885 42.20 -39.81 -11.84
C LYS A 885 40.94 -38.97 -11.58
N THR A 886 40.98 -38.08 -10.59
CA THR A 886 39.85 -37.22 -10.20
C THR A 886 40.03 -35.75 -10.60
N GLN A 887 41.09 -35.41 -11.34
CA GLN A 887 41.46 -34.02 -11.66
C GLN A 887 40.34 -33.18 -12.29
N LYS A 888 39.49 -33.82 -13.12
CA LYS A 888 38.36 -33.17 -13.81
C LYS A 888 37.30 -32.57 -12.87
N ILE A 889 37.28 -32.98 -11.61
CA ILE A 889 36.30 -32.54 -10.61
C ILE A 889 36.73 -31.22 -9.97
N TRP A 890 38.04 -31.00 -9.80
CA TRP A 890 38.57 -30.03 -8.85
C TRP A 890 38.39 -28.57 -9.22
N THR A 891 38.29 -28.23 -10.51
CA THR A 891 38.08 -26.82 -10.91
C THR A 891 36.72 -26.31 -10.46
N ALA A 892 35.62 -27.00 -10.82
CA ALA A 892 34.28 -26.61 -10.42
C ALA A 892 34.06 -26.75 -8.90
N TYR A 893 34.69 -27.76 -8.28
CA TYR A 893 34.65 -27.95 -6.83
C TYR A 893 35.34 -26.81 -6.08
N LEU A 894 36.53 -26.41 -6.54
CA LEU A 894 37.28 -25.28 -5.97
C LEU A 894 36.47 -23.99 -6.06
N GLU A 895 35.90 -23.68 -7.23
CA GLU A 895 35.08 -22.48 -7.40
C GLU A 895 33.90 -22.42 -6.44
N ALA A 896 33.19 -23.53 -6.23
CA ALA A 896 32.07 -23.59 -5.29
C ALA A 896 32.51 -23.39 -3.84
N ILE A 897 33.58 -24.07 -3.42
CA ILE A 897 34.12 -23.97 -2.05
C ILE A 897 34.64 -22.56 -1.77
N MET A 898 35.42 -21.99 -2.68
CA MET A 898 35.99 -20.65 -2.55
C MET A 898 34.89 -19.58 -2.42
N LYS A 899 33.81 -19.68 -3.21
CA LYS A 899 32.65 -18.79 -3.11
C LYS A 899 31.96 -18.87 -1.75
N VAL A 900 31.71 -20.09 -1.25
CA VAL A 900 31.10 -20.29 0.08
C VAL A 900 32.00 -19.72 1.17
N GLY A 901 33.31 -19.96 1.08
CA GLY A 901 34.28 -19.40 2.01
C GLY A 901 34.35 -17.88 2.00
N GLN A 902 34.39 -17.28 0.82
CA GLN A 902 34.36 -15.82 0.64
C GLN A 902 33.13 -15.22 1.34
N MET A 903 31.94 -15.77 1.06
CA MET A 903 30.70 -15.31 1.68
C MET A 903 30.75 -15.45 3.21
N GLN A 904 31.33 -16.53 3.74
CA GLN A 904 31.46 -16.73 5.19
C GLN A 904 32.42 -15.74 5.86
N ILE A 905 33.53 -15.38 5.21
CA ILE A 905 34.41 -14.31 5.71
C ILE A 905 33.63 -13.01 5.81
N LEU A 906 32.89 -12.64 4.75
CA LEU A 906 32.07 -11.43 4.74
C LEU A 906 31.03 -11.44 5.88
N ARG A 907 30.33 -12.57 6.09
CA ARG A 907 29.38 -12.72 7.21
C ARG A 907 30.05 -12.55 8.58
N GLN A 908 31.26 -13.08 8.77
CA GLN A 908 32.01 -12.89 10.02
C GLN A 908 32.40 -11.43 10.24
N GLN A 909 32.86 -10.72 9.20
CA GLN A 909 33.18 -9.30 9.32
C GLN A 909 31.93 -8.45 9.62
N ILE A 910 30.79 -8.77 8.99
CA ILE A 910 29.49 -8.12 9.28
C ILE A 910 29.10 -8.35 10.75
N ALA A 911 29.15 -9.59 11.24
CA ALA A 911 28.82 -9.91 12.62
C ALA A 911 29.73 -9.19 13.62
N ASN A 912 31.04 -9.08 13.31
CA ASN A 912 31.99 -8.35 14.13
C ASN A 912 31.67 -6.86 14.22
N GLU A 913 31.34 -6.22 13.10
CA GLU A 913 31.00 -4.80 13.06
C GLU A 913 29.69 -4.51 13.81
N LEU A 914 28.65 -5.33 13.59
CA LEU A 914 27.39 -5.26 14.33
C LEU A 914 27.60 -5.42 15.84
N ASN A 915 28.43 -6.38 16.25
CA ASN A 915 28.73 -6.60 17.67
C ASN A 915 29.50 -5.42 18.27
N TYR A 916 30.48 -4.89 17.53
CA TYR A 916 31.26 -3.73 17.95
C TYR A 916 30.37 -2.50 18.17
N SER A 917 29.54 -2.16 17.18
CA SER A 917 28.61 -1.04 17.31
C SER A 917 27.57 -1.27 18.41
N CYS A 918 26.96 -2.45 18.51
CA CYS A 918 25.95 -2.72 19.54
C CYS A 918 26.52 -2.54 20.96
N ARG A 919 27.76 -2.98 21.19
CA ARG A 919 28.46 -2.81 22.48
C ARG A 919 28.80 -1.36 22.78
N PHE A 920 29.04 -0.54 21.75
CA PHE A 920 29.37 0.87 21.89
C PHE A 920 28.11 1.73 22.05
N ASP A 921 27.17 1.64 21.12
CA ASP A 921 25.98 2.48 21.03
C ASP A 921 24.86 2.03 21.99
N SER A 922 24.81 0.75 22.37
CA SER A 922 23.71 0.16 23.14
C SER A 922 24.19 -0.88 24.15
N LYS A 923 25.18 -0.51 24.97
CA LYS A 923 25.85 -1.38 25.96
C LYS A 923 24.89 -2.19 26.85
N HIS A 924 23.81 -1.59 27.32
CA HIS A 924 22.83 -2.27 28.18
C HIS A 924 22.06 -3.38 27.43
N LEU A 925 21.67 -3.12 26.18
CA LEU A 925 21.01 -4.10 25.33
C LEU A 925 21.95 -5.27 25.03
N ALA A 926 23.19 -4.97 24.66
CA ALA A 926 24.20 -6.01 24.40
C ALA A 926 24.42 -6.91 25.62
N ALA A 927 24.57 -6.33 26.82
CA ALA A 927 24.74 -7.08 28.05
C ALA A 927 23.51 -7.93 28.39
N ALA A 928 22.31 -7.40 28.21
CA ALA A 928 21.06 -8.13 28.45
C ALA A 928 20.92 -9.32 27.49
N LEU A 929 21.17 -9.13 26.19
CA LEU A 929 21.11 -10.19 25.19
C LEU A 929 22.16 -11.28 25.44
N GLU A 930 23.39 -10.91 25.78
CA GLU A 930 24.44 -11.89 26.10
C GLU A 930 24.09 -12.71 27.35
N ASN A 931 23.56 -12.08 28.40
CA ASN A 931 23.17 -12.77 29.62
C ASN A 931 21.97 -13.69 29.39
N LEU A 932 20.97 -13.22 28.64
CA LEU A 932 19.80 -14.02 28.28
C LEU A 932 20.20 -15.24 27.44
N ASN A 933 21.06 -15.07 26.44
CA ASN A 933 21.56 -16.17 25.62
C ASN A 933 22.35 -17.19 26.46
N LYS A 934 23.23 -16.74 27.36
CA LYS A 934 23.97 -17.64 28.26
C LYS A 934 23.05 -18.41 29.21
N ALA A 935 22.06 -17.74 29.80
CA ALA A 935 21.10 -18.38 30.69
C ALA A 935 20.27 -19.44 29.94
N LEU A 936 19.76 -19.09 28.75
CA LEU A 936 18.97 -20.01 27.92
C LEU A 936 19.78 -21.24 27.48
N LEU A 937 21.04 -21.05 27.07
CA LEU A 937 21.92 -22.16 26.70
C LEU A 937 22.24 -23.05 27.92
N ALA A 938 22.43 -22.46 29.11
CA ALA A 938 22.64 -23.22 30.35
C ALA A 938 21.40 -24.04 30.73
N ASP A 939 20.20 -23.49 30.58
CA ASP A 939 18.94 -24.21 30.83
C ASP A 939 18.76 -25.37 29.84
N ILE A 940 19.09 -25.15 28.55
CA ILE A 940 19.06 -26.20 27.53
C ILE A 940 20.07 -27.32 27.86
N GLU A 941 21.30 -26.97 28.21
CA GLU A 941 22.33 -27.94 28.61
C GLU A 941 21.91 -28.73 29.86
N ALA A 942 21.31 -28.05 30.84
CA ALA A 942 20.79 -28.68 32.05
C ALA A 942 19.66 -29.66 31.73
N HIS A 943 18.74 -29.32 30.80
CA HIS A 943 17.70 -30.24 30.34
C HIS A 943 18.25 -31.50 29.66
N TYR A 944 19.32 -31.38 28.86
CA TYR A 944 19.96 -32.56 28.26
C TYR A 944 20.64 -33.48 29.29
N GLN A 945 20.99 -32.95 30.47
CA GLN A 945 21.52 -33.74 31.60
C GLN A 945 20.40 -34.31 32.47
N ASP A 946 19.33 -33.54 32.68
CA ASP A 946 18.13 -33.92 33.44
C ASP A 946 16.85 -33.51 32.67
N PRO A 947 16.16 -34.46 32.01
CA PRO A 947 14.95 -34.19 31.24
C PRO A 947 13.77 -33.63 32.05
N SER A 948 13.85 -33.58 33.39
CA SER A 948 12.81 -32.98 34.25
C SER A 948 12.86 -31.44 34.29
N LEU A 949 13.97 -30.84 33.84
CA LEU A 949 14.16 -29.40 33.77
C LEU A 949 13.46 -28.78 32.54
N PRO A 950 13.12 -27.49 32.54
CA PRO A 950 12.35 -26.87 31.46
C PRO A 950 13.17 -26.75 30.16
N TYR A 951 12.54 -27.11 29.04
CA TYR A 951 13.03 -26.86 27.67
C TYR A 951 11.96 -26.11 26.88
N PRO A 952 12.30 -25.10 26.06
CA PRO A 952 11.33 -24.43 25.20
C PRO A 952 10.68 -25.45 24.26
N LYS A 953 9.38 -25.68 24.42
CA LYS A 953 8.61 -26.59 23.57
C LYS A 953 8.62 -26.10 22.11
N GLU A 954 8.36 -27.01 21.16
CA GLU A 954 8.38 -26.70 19.72
C GLU A 954 7.39 -25.58 19.30
N ASP A 955 6.31 -25.38 20.06
CA ASP A 955 5.31 -24.32 19.88
C ASP A 955 5.74 -22.97 20.48
N ASN A 956 6.86 -22.90 21.19
CA ASN A 956 7.37 -21.69 21.81
C ASN A 956 8.26 -20.89 20.83
N THR A 957 7.88 -19.63 20.56
CA THR A 957 8.59 -18.73 19.63
C THR A 957 9.87 -18.13 20.21
N LEU A 958 10.16 -18.31 21.50
CA LEU A 958 11.27 -17.68 22.21
C LEU A 958 12.63 -17.86 21.51
N LEU A 959 12.95 -19.08 21.09
CA LEU A 959 14.23 -19.37 20.42
C LEU A 959 14.33 -18.65 19.07
N TYR A 960 13.23 -18.56 18.34
CA TYR A 960 13.16 -17.86 17.07
C TYR A 960 13.33 -16.35 17.24
N GLU A 961 12.62 -15.75 18.18
CA GLU A 961 12.67 -14.31 18.47
C GLU A 961 14.05 -13.88 19.00
N ILE A 962 14.61 -14.60 19.97
CA ILE A 962 15.93 -14.31 20.51
C ILE A 962 17.00 -14.44 19.42
N THR A 963 16.92 -15.45 18.56
CA THR A 963 17.89 -15.62 17.46
C THR A 963 17.91 -14.39 16.56
N ALA A 964 16.75 -13.82 16.21
CA ALA A 964 16.69 -12.60 15.40
C ALA A 964 17.39 -11.41 16.08
N TYR A 965 17.21 -11.23 17.40
CA TYR A 965 17.89 -10.17 18.17
C TYR A 965 19.40 -10.41 18.28
N LEU A 966 19.84 -11.66 18.49
CA LEU A 966 21.25 -12.02 18.56
C LEU A 966 21.95 -11.84 17.21
N GLU A 967 21.29 -12.22 16.11
CA GLU A 967 21.79 -11.97 14.76
C GLU A 967 21.93 -10.46 14.50
N ALA A 968 20.90 -9.67 14.83
CA ALA A 968 20.92 -8.23 14.67
C ALA A 968 21.98 -7.49 15.49
N ALA A 969 22.35 -8.05 16.66
CA ALA A 969 23.41 -7.55 17.53
C ALA A 969 24.80 -8.12 17.21
N GLY A 970 24.93 -8.98 16.17
CA GLY A 970 26.18 -9.65 15.85
C GLY A 970 26.65 -10.67 16.90
N ILE A 971 25.78 -11.09 17.82
CA ILE A 971 26.05 -12.07 18.89
C ILE A 971 25.73 -13.48 18.36
N HIS A 972 26.34 -13.87 17.25
CA HIS A 972 26.17 -15.19 16.66
C HIS A 972 27.46 -15.67 15.97
N ASN A 973 27.55 -16.97 15.64
CA ASN A 973 28.66 -17.51 14.87
C ASN A 973 28.18 -17.99 13.49
N PRO A 974 28.46 -17.24 12.40
CA PRO A 974 28.07 -17.62 11.04
C PRO A 974 28.49 -19.03 10.61
N LEU A 975 29.63 -19.52 11.10
CA LEU A 975 30.18 -20.84 10.73
C LEU A 975 29.41 -22.01 11.37
N ASN A 976 28.63 -21.75 12.41
CA ASN A 976 27.82 -22.79 13.07
C ASN A 976 26.42 -22.95 12.46
N LYS A 977 26.02 -22.05 11.54
CA LYS A 977 24.69 -22.08 10.92
C LYS A 977 24.54 -23.28 9.98
N ILE A 978 23.40 -23.96 10.08
CA ILE A 978 22.98 -24.99 9.13
C ILE A 978 22.07 -24.33 8.09
N TYR A 979 22.48 -24.39 6.83
CA TYR A 979 21.81 -23.75 5.69
C TYR A 979 20.91 -24.71 4.93
N ILE A 980 21.30 -25.98 4.84
CA ILE A 980 20.59 -26.98 4.04
C ILE A 980 20.41 -28.27 4.83
N THR A 981 19.28 -28.93 4.62
CA THR A 981 19.05 -30.31 5.05
C THR A 981 19.67 -31.26 4.03
N THR A 982 20.58 -32.13 4.48
CA THR A 982 21.34 -33.01 3.59
C THR A 982 20.89 -34.47 3.71
N LYS A 983 20.87 -35.19 2.58
CA LYS A 983 20.75 -36.66 2.56
C LYS A 983 22.12 -37.30 2.68
N ARG A 984 22.18 -38.57 3.08
CA ARG A 984 23.42 -39.34 3.15
C ARG A 984 24.12 -39.36 1.77
N LEU A 985 25.31 -38.78 1.68
CA LEU A 985 26.15 -38.83 0.47
C LEU A 985 27.25 -39.89 0.63
N PRO A 986 27.32 -40.91 -0.25
CA PRO A 986 28.44 -41.84 -0.29
C PRO A 986 29.76 -41.14 -0.63
N TYR A 987 30.87 -41.64 -0.08
CA TYR A 987 32.25 -41.17 -0.34
C TYR A 987 32.54 -39.69 0.00
N PHE A 988 31.60 -38.96 0.59
CA PHE A 988 31.73 -37.53 0.87
C PHE A 988 32.97 -37.15 1.70
N PRO A 989 33.35 -37.82 2.81
CA PRO A 989 34.58 -37.49 3.54
C PRO A 989 35.84 -37.67 2.70
N VAL A 990 35.87 -38.74 1.90
CA VAL A 990 37.02 -39.10 1.06
C VAL A 990 37.18 -38.12 -0.10
N VAL A 991 36.08 -37.67 -0.70
CA VAL A 991 36.13 -36.65 -1.75
C VAL A 991 36.65 -35.33 -1.19
N ASN A 992 36.15 -34.87 -0.04
CA ASN A 992 36.64 -33.63 0.59
C ASN A 992 38.11 -33.74 1.00
N PHE A 993 38.53 -34.91 1.51
CA PHE A 993 39.93 -35.20 1.83
C PHE A 993 40.81 -35.13 0.58
N LEU A 994 40.43 -35.84 -0.49
CA LEU A 994 41.14 -35.81 -1.78
C LEU A 994 41.21 -34.40 -2.38
N PHE A 995 40.13 -33.64 -2.27
CA PHE A 995 40.07 -32.27 -2.74
C PHE A 995 41.06 -31.37 -2.01
N LEU A 996 41.13 -31.46 -0.67
CA LEU A 996 42.08 -30.69 0.14
C LEU A 996 43.52 -30.99 -0.28
N ILE A 997 43.93 -32.26 -0.29
CA ILE A 997 45.30 -32.64 -0.65
C ILE A 997 45.65 -32.31 -2.11
N ALA A 998 44.66 -32.22 -3.01
CA ALA A 998 44.88 -31.78 -4.39
C ALA A 998 45.18 -30.27 -4.50
N GLN A 999 44.81 -29.46 -3.50
CA GLN A 999 45.13 -28.02 -3.48
C GLN A 999 46.44 -27.70 -2.77
N LEU A 1000 46.89 -28.52 -1.81
CA LEU A 1000 48.11 -28.26 -1.02
C LEU A 1000 49.37 -27.97 -1.85
N PRO A 1001 49.65 -28.66 -2.99
CA PRO A 1001 50.83 -28.39 -3.80
C PRO A 1001 50.87 -26.99 -4.44
N LYS A 1002 49.73 -26.31 -4.50
CA LYS A 1002 49.57 -24.94 -5.04
C LYS A 1002 49.82 -23.87 -3.98
N LEU A 1003 50.01 -24.25 -2.73
CA LEU A 1003 50.14 -23.34 -1.59
C LEU A 1003 51.55 -23.42 -1.01
N GLN A 1004 51.97 -22.36 -0.32
CA GLN A 1004 53.24 -22.28 0.39
C GLN A 1004 53.06 -21.51 1.69
N TYR A 1005 53.78 -21.91 2.74
CA TYR A 1005 53.74 -21.22 4.02
C TYR A 1005 54.69 -20.03 4.03
N ASN A 1006 54.22 -18.89 4.53
CA ASN A 1006 55.00 -17.70 4.81
C ASN A 1006 54.84 -17.32 6.29
N LYS A 1007 55.95 -17.12 7.00
CA LYS A 1007 55.96 -16.82 8.44
C LYS A 1007 55.20 -15.54 8.82
N ASN A 1008 55.15 -14.55 7.93
CA ASN A 1008 54.51 -13.25 8.19
C ASN A 1008 53.04 -13.22 7.72
N LEU A 1009 52.71 -13.99 6.67
CA LEU A 1009 51.41 -13.91 5.99
C LEU A 1009 50.55 -15.17 6.15
N GLY A 1010 51.09 -16.25 6.72
CA GLY A 1010 50.44 -17.56 6.76
C GLY A 1010 50.54 -18.30 5.43
N MET A 1011 49.57 -19.16 5.14
CA MET A 1011 49.50 -19.90 3.88
C MET A 1011 49.11 -18.98 2.73
N VAL A 1012 49.96 -18.93 1.70
CA VAL A 1012 49.75 -18.12 0.50
C VAL A 1012 49.84 -18.97 -0.75
N CYS A 1013 49.26 -18.48 -1.85
CA CYS A 1013 49.36 -19.15 -3.13
C CYS A 1013 50.80 -19.13 -3.67
N ARG A 1014 51.25 -20.25 -4.26
CA ARG A 1014 52.61 -20.40 -4.79
C ARG A 1014 52.81 -19.67 -6.11
N LYS A 1015 51.76 -19.59 -6.94
CA LYS A 1015 51.77 -18.86 -8.22
C LYS A 1015 50.56 -17.93 -8.27
N ALA A 1016 50.76 -16.68 -8.66
CA ALA A 1016 49.66 -15.71 -8.80
C ALA A 1016 48.60 -16.10 -9.85
N ALA A 1017 48.90 -17.07 -10.73
CA ALA A 1017 47.96 -17.61 -11.71
C ALA A 1017 47.04 -18.72 -11.15
N ASP A 1018 47.38 -19.31 -10.00
CA ASP A 1018 46.56 -20.35 -9.36
C ASP A 1018 45.47 -19.65 -8.51
N PRO A 1019 44.17 -19.90 -8.79
CA PRO A 1019 43.06 -19.17 -8.16
C PRO A 1019 42.69 -19.77 -6.78
N VAL A 1020 43.66 -19.82 -5.87
CA VAL A 1020 43.48 -20.40 -4.53
C VAL A 1020 43.88 -19.39 -3.48
N ASP A 1021 42.94 -19.07 -2.59
CA ASP A 1021 43.16 -18.27 -1.38
C ASP A 1021 42.87 -19.13 -0.15
N TRP A 1022 43.73 -19.07 0.86
CA TRP A 1022 43.72 -20.03 1.96
C TRP A 1022 42.51 -19.87 2.89
N PRO A 1023 42.21 -18.67 3.45
CA PRO A 1023 41.07 -18.54 4.36
C PRO A 1023 39.72 -18.91 3.72
N PRO A 1024 39.38 -18.47 2.48
CA PRO A 1024 38.15 -18.93 1.85
C PRO A 1024 38.12 -20.44 1.60
N LEU A 1025 39.24 -21.07 1.24
CA LEU A 1025 39.29 -22.53 1.05
C LEU A 1025 38.93 -23.28 2.35
N VAL A 1026 39.54 -22.86 3.47
CA VAL A 1026 39.33 -23.48 4.79
C VAL A 1026 37.88 -23.27 5.26
N LEU A 1027 37.39 -22.02 5.22
CA LEU A 1027 36.04 -21.68 5.68
C LEU A 1027 34.93 -22.27 4.80
N GLY A 1028 35.19 -22.41 3.50
CA GLY A 1028 34.29 -23.09 2.57
C GLY A 1028 34.16 -24.57 2.89
N LEU A 1029 35.28 -25.27 3.11
CA LEU A 1029 35.28 -26.69 3.51
C LEU A 1029 34.64 -26.90 4.87
N LEU A 1030 34.96 -26.04 5.85
CA LEU A 1030 34.35 -26.03 7.17
C LEU A 1030 32.83 -25.93 7.09
N THR A 1031 32.35 -24.93 6.34
CA THR A 1031 30.91 -24.69 6.15
C THR A 1031 30.25 -25.89 5.52
N LEU A 1032 30.85 -26.45 4.46
CA LEU A 1032 30.32 -27.61 3.76
C LEU A 1032 30.23 -28.84 4.67
N LEU A 1033 31.30 -29.17 5.41
CA LEU A 1033 31.32 -30.32 6.34
C LEU A 1033 30.28 -30.18 7.45
N LYS A 1034 30.07 -28.96 7.95
CA LYS A 1034 29.09 -28.67 9.00
C LYS A 1034 27.64 -28.94 8.58
N GLN A 1035 27.33 -28.92 7.29
CA GLN A 1035 25.97 -29.20 6.77
C GLN A 1035 25.60 -30.70 6.83
N PHE A 1036 26.57 -31.56 7.13
CA PHE A 1036 26.38 -33.01 7.23
C PHE A 1036 26.52 -33.48 8.68
N HIS A 1037 26.07 -34.71 8.94
CA HIS A 1037 26.22 -35.32 10.25
C HIS A 1037 27.70 -35.34 10.69
N SER A 1038 27.96 -35.03 11.96
CA SER A 1038 29.30 -34.99 12.58
C SER A 1038 30.24 -36.16 12.25
N ARG A 1039 29.72 -37.38 12.04
CA ARG A 1039 30.50 -38.56 11.64
C ARG A 1039 31.27 -38.36 10.32
N TYR A 1040 30.73 -37.58 9.39
CA TYR A 1040 31.41 -37.25 8.13
C TYR A 1040 32.67 -36.43 8.40
N THR A 1041 32.57 -35.45 9.29
CA THR A 1041 33.68 -34.62 9.75
C THR A 1041 34.73 -35.45 10.48
N GLU A 1042 34.33 -36.32 11.41
CA GLU A 1042 35.25 -37.22 12.12
C GLU A 1042 36.04 -38.12 11.16
N GLN A 1043 35.37 -38.69 10.15
CA GLN A 1043 36.03 -39.50 9.12
C GLN A 1043 36.99 -38.68 8.26
N PHE A 1044 36.61 -37.45 7.90
CA PHE A 1044 37.46 -36.53 7.15
C PHE A 1044 38.73 -36.14 7.93
N LEU A 1045 38.60 -35.79 9.21
CA LEU A 1045 39.75 -35.47 10.08
C LEU A 1045 40.66 -36.68 10.29
N ALA A 1046 40.09 -37.88 10.43
CA ALA A 1046 40.86 -39.13 10.52
C ALA A 1046 41.69 -39.41 9.25
N LEU A 1047 41.12 -39.14 8.06
CA LEU A 1047 41.84 -39.28 6.78
C LEU A 1047 43.01 -38.29 6.67
N ILE A 1048 42.83 -37.03 7.09
CA ILE A 1048 43.92 -36.04 7.15
C ILE A 1048 45.01 -36.51 8.11
N GLY A 1049 44.64 -36.97 9.31
CA GLY A 1049 45.62 -37.47 10.28
C GLY A 1049 46.36 -38.72 9.79
N GLN A 1050 45.71 -39.60 9.02
CA GLN A 1050 46.38 -40.72 8.35
C GLN A 1050 47.35 -40.26 7.27
N PHE A 1051 46.98 -39.26 6.47
CA PHE A 1051 47.86 -38.66 5.46
C PHE A 1051 49.13 -38.09 6.11
N ILE A 1052 48.98 -37.29 7.16
CA ILE A 1052 50.12 -36.70 7.89
C ILE A 1052 51.04 -37.80 8.42
N ARG A 1053 50.49 -38.76 9.18
CA ARG A 1053 51.28 -39.87 9.76
C ARG A 1053 51.99 -40.70 8.69
N SER A 1054 51.31 -41.01 7.59
CA SER A 1054 51.87 -41.88 6.54
C SER A 1054 52.94 -41.20 5.69
N THR A 1055 52.80 -39.90 5.45
CA THR A 1055 53.78 -39.12 4.70
C THR A 1055 55.01 -38.80 5.54
N VAL A 1056 54.84 -38.47 6.83
CA VAL A 1056 55.97 -38.26 7.76
C VAL A 1056 56.82 -39.53 7.90
N GLU A 1057 56.20 -40.70 8.12
CA GLU A 1057 56.91 -41.98 8.25
C GLU A 1057 57.79 -42.30 7.01
N GLN A 1058 57.29 -41.98 5.81
CA GLN A 1058 58.06 -42.15 4.57
C GLN A 1058 59.27 -41.22 4.47
N CYS A 1059 59.16 -39.99 4.99
CA CYS A 1059 60.26 -39.03 5.01
C CYS A 1059 61.35 -39.45 6.02
N THR A 1060 60.96 -39.96 7.19
CA THR A 1060 61.90 -40.50 8.20
C THR A 1060 62.68 -41.69 7.64
N SER A 1061 62.04 -42.50 6.79
CA SER A 1061 62.65 -43.64 6.10
C SER A 1061 63.68 -43.24 5.03
N GLN A 1062 63.60 -42.01 4.49
CA GLN A 1062 64.39 -41.54 3.34
C GLN A 1062 65.53 -40.55 3.69
N LYS A 1063 65.83 -40.32 4.99
CA LYS A 1063 66.83 -39.33 5.46
C LYS A 1063 66.61 -37.90 4.89
N MET A 1064 65.36 -37.43 4.80
CA MET A 1064 65.07 -36.03 4.47
C MET A 1064 64.95 -35.20 5.76
N PRO A 1065 65.73 -34.10 5.94
CA PRO A 1065 65.76 -33.32 7.18
C PRO A 1065 64.61 -32.31 7.36
N GLU A 1066 63.78 -32.08 6.34
CA GLU A 1066 62.68 -31.09 6.37
C GLU A 1066 61.32 -31.74 6.12
N MET A 1067 60.28 -31.23 6.80
CA MET A 1067 58.91 -31.75 6.67
C MET A 1067 58.28 -31.29 5.33
N PRO A 1068 57.62 -32.18 4.56
CA PRO A 1068 57.09 -31.80 3.25
C PRO A 1068 56.05 -30.68 3.35
N ALA A 1069 56.06 -29.75 2.38
CA ALA A 1069 55.15 -28.61 2.32
C ALA A 1069 53.66 -29.01 2.36
N ASP A 1070 53.30 -30.15 1.76
CA ASP A 1070 51.93 -30.67 1.81
C ASP A 1070 51.53 -31.15 3.22
N VAL A 1071 52.47 -31.68 4.01
CA VAL A 1071 52.21 -32.07 5.41
C VAL A 1071 52.04 -30.83 6.28
N VAL A 1072 52.87 -29.81 6.05
CA VAL A 1072 52.76 -28.51 6.72
C VAL A 1072 51.40 -27.88 6.44
N GLY A 1073 50.95 -27.86 5.17
CA GLY A 1073 49.63 -27.35 4.80
C GLY A 1073 48.48 -28.16 5.44
N ALA A 1074 48.60 -29.48 5.54
CA ALA A 1074 47.59 -30.31 6.20
C ALA A 1074 47.51 -30.07 7.72
N LEU A 1075 48.65 -29.85 8.39
CA LEU A 1075 48.70 -29.49 9.81
C LEU A 1075 48.11 -28.10 10.07
N LEU A 1076 48.44 -27.13 9.22
CA LEU A 1076 47.86 -25.78 9.28
C LEU A 1076 46.34 -25.82 9.06
N PHE A 1077 45.85 -26.67 8.15
CA PHE A 1077 44.41 -26.87 7.99
C PHE A 1077 43.76 -27.37 9.29
N LEU A 1078 44.35 -28.37 9.97
CA LEU A 1078 43.83 -28.88 11.23
C LEU A 1078 43.85 -27.82 12.34
N GLU A 1079 44.90 -27.01 12.39
CA GLU A 1079 45.02 -25.90 13.35
C GLU A 1079 43.94 -24.84 13.10
N ASP A 1080 43.80 -24.38 11.85
CA ASP A 1080 42.79 -23.39 11.47
C ASP A 1080 41.37 -23.94 11.62
N TYR A 1081 41.15 -25.23 11.33
CA TYR A 1081 39.89 -25.92 11.59
C TYR A 1081 39.49 -25.80 13.06
N VAL A 1082 40.40 -26.14 13.98
CA VAL A 1082 40.17 -26.05 15.43
C VAL A 1082 39.95 -24.59 15.85
N ARG A 1083 40.75 -23.66 15.33
CA ARG A 1083 40.65 -22.22 15.61
C ARG A 1083 39.29 -21.64 15.21
N TYR A 1084 38.85 -21.83 13.97
CA TYR A 1084 37.59 -21.26 13.46
C TYR A 1084 36.35 -21.92 14.08
N THR A 1085 36.42 -23.22 14.38
CA THR A 1085 35.30 -23.93 15.01
C THR A 1085 35.23 -23.71 16.53
N LYS A 1086 36.25 -23.10 17.13
CA LYS A 1086 36.43 -22.96 18.58
C LYS A 1086 36.37 -24.30 19.32
N LEU A 1087 36.75 -25.38 18.66
CA LEU A 1087 36.83 -26.72 19.25
C LEU A 1087 38.12 -26.86 20.07
N PRO A 1088 38.17 -27.79 21.04
CA PRO A 1088 39.41 -28.05 21.77
C PRO A 1088 40.44 -28.72 20.84
N ARG A 1089 41.73 -28.36 21.03
CA ARG A 1089 42.87 -28.93 20.29
C ARG A 1089 42.91 -30.47 20.30
N ARG A 1090 42.37 -31.08 21.36
CA ARG A 1090 42.21 -32.54 21.50
C ARG A 1090 41.52 -33.22 20.30
N VAL A 1091 40.66 -32.50 19.58
CA VAL A 1091 39.98 -33.01 18.37
C VAL A 1091 40.99 -33.31 17.26
N ALA A 1092 42.03 -32.47 17.09
CA ALA A 1092 43.10 -32.71 16.12
C ALA A 1092 44.10 -33.75 16.64
N GLU A 1093 44.45 -33.67 17.94
CA GLU A 1093 45.39 -34.59 18.61
C GLU A 1093 44.90 -36.06 18.63
N ALA A 1094 43.58 -36.28 18.55
CA ALA A 1094 43.01 -37.61 18.43
C ALA A 1094 43.46 -38.36 17.14
N HIS A 1095 43.95 -37.62 16.14
CA HIS A 1095 44.31 -38.16 14.82
C HIS A 1095 45.79 -37.98 14.45
N VAL A 1096 46.51 -37.06 15.11
CA VAL A 1096 47.92 -36.74 14.85
C VAL A 1096 48.70 -36.70 16.18
N PRO A 1097 49.90 -37.32 16.28
CA PRO A 1097 50.72 -37.27 17.49
C PRO A 1097 51.10 -35.83 17.90
N ASN A 1098 51.01 -35.53 19.21
CA ASN A 1098 51.25 -34.18 19.76
C ASN A 1098 52.61 -33.58 19.34
N PHE A 1099 53.67 -34.39 19.36
CA PHE A 1099 55.01 -33.97 18.97
C PHE A 1099 55.08 -33.40 17.54
N ILE A 1100 54.41 -34.05 16.57
CA ILE A 1100 54.37 -33.57 15.18
C ILE A 1100 53.58 -32.24 15.10
N PHE A 1101 52.54 -32.11 15.91
CA PHE A 1101 51.71 -30.92 15.96
C PHE A 1101 52.38 -29.74 16.68
N ASP A 1102 53.31 -29.98 17.59
CA ASP A 1102 54.07 -28.94 18.29
C ASP A 1102 55.32 -28.50 17.51
N GLU A 1103 56.04 -29.44 16.88
CA GLU A 1103 57.31 -29.13 16.20
C GLU A 1103 57.15 -28.55 14.79
N PHE A 1104 56.00 -28.69 14.13
CA PHE A 1104 55.91 -28.25 12.73
C PHE A 1104 56.09 -26.73 12.57
N ARG A 1105 55.84 -25.93 13.61
CA ARG A 1105 56.06 -24.47 13.60
C ARG A 1105 57.48 -24.06 13.99
N THR A 1106 58.26 -24.93 14.64
CA THR A 1106 59.67 -24.68 14.97
C THR A 1106 60.61 -25.08 13.83
N VAL A 1107 60.14 -25.95 12.92
CA VAL A 1107 60.83 -26.39 11.70
C VAL A 1107 60.56 -25.47 10.49
N LEU A 1108 59.66 -24.48 10.62
CA LEU A 1108 59.30 -23.46 9.61
C LEU A 1108 59.85 -22.07 9.95
#